data_AF-A0A848ZCR9-F1
#
_entry.id   AF-A0A848ZCR9-F1
#
_cell.length_a   1.000
_cell.length_b   1.000
_cell.length_c   1.000
_cell.angle_alpha   90.00
_cell.angle_beta   90.00
_cell.angle_gamma   90.00
#
_symmetry.space_group_name_H-M   'P 1'
#
loop_
_entity.id
_entity.type
_entity.pdbx_description
1 polymer ?
#
loop_
_entity_poly.entity_id
_entity_poly.type
_entity_poly.pdbx_seq_one_letter_code
_entity_poly.pdbx_strand_id
1 'polypeptide(L)'
;MTETGDIAQRIWGMKYRLHDAAGQPVDRTVEDSWRRVATALAAPEADAAGWAERFLDVLRDYQFLPAGRILAGAGTGRTVTLFNCFVMGRVEDDMAAIFENLKEAALTMQQGGGIGYDFSTLRPRGAAVKGVGADASGPLSFMDVWDAMCRTIISAGSRRGAMMATLACDHPDIEAFIDAKRDPARLRMFNLSVLVTDAFMAAVEADADWELAFGGTVYRTVKARALWDRIMRATYDYAEPGVIFIDRVNAANNLNYVETIHATNPCVTADTWIATADGPRQVADLVGDRFTALVDGTAHPSSDAGFYATGEKPVVALRTVEGPALRLTADHRVLTVDEETRYRRKVAWRPAGDLRPGDRVVLHNHRTLAHWPGAHGEDEGYLIGLLLGDGTLKADKAVLSAWPGRAVANGGVERPGVLGVMARAEAAARRLPHRSDFAGWMSVAGRGEMRLSLGAIRSLALELGLAPGGKGVTPAIERNSAGFYRGFLRGLFDADGSVQGSQEKGVSVRLAQSDVATLQGVQRMLARLGIVSRLYAERRPAGPRRLPDGRGGKREYDCAADHELVIAGENLAVFAERVGFADTGKQARLAAALGRYQRRLNREGFAATVDSVVEIGTEPVFDASIPGVNAFDANGIHVHNCGEQPLPPYGACLLGSVNLARLVRDPFGKKARLDFDRLAEIVPVAIRMMDNVIDVSRFPLEAQAHEARSKRRIGLGVTGLADALIMCGVRYGSAKAVALAEEWLAALRRLAYLASADLAAEKGAFPLYDPAFYRERPMIKALEPEVRRRIAKHGVRNALVTSIAPTGTISLFAGNVSSGIEPVFAYRYTRNVLLPDGNRQAEEIEDYAFRQFRAAKGADAPLPDAFVDAAALAPAEHVAMQAAAQKYVDSSISKTINCPADLDFEAFKDVYAQAYAQGCKGCTTYRPNPVTGAVLETAPQPATKTAPVPSRPAAGAVVYMTQPLDRPESLPGQTYKLKWPDSDHAIYVTVNDVMQDGRRRPFEVFINSKNMEHYAWTVALTRMISAVFRRGGDITFVVEELKAVFDPRGGQWMKGRYVPSLLAAIGGVIEQHMIEIGFLTEEQRPALDLMAQAVGDGRTVPAQCPKCGHVGLISSEGCNLCPSCGYSKCEGD
;
A
#
# COMPACT_ATOMS: atom_id res chain seq x y z
N MET A 1 38.74 -27.66 -1.16
CA MET A 1 37.70 -26.94 -1.92
C MET A 1 37.13 -25.87 -1.01
N THR A 2 37.82 -24.74 -0.94
CA THR A 2 37.28 -23.47 -0.45
C THR A 2 36.73 -22.71 -1.65
N GLU A 3 35.66 -21.94 -1.47
CA GLU A 3 35.44 -20.58 -1.99
C GLU A 3 33.96 -20.19 -1.84
N THR A 4 33.67 -18.92 -2.13
CA THR A 4 32.40 -18.21 -1.90
C THR A 4 31.20 -18.74 -2.70
N GLY A 5 29.99 -18.44 -2.22
CA GLY A 5 28.75 -19.01 -2.74
C GLY A 5 28.34 -18.48 -4.12
N ASP A 6 28.01 -19.39 -5.03
CA ASP A 6 27.47 -19.07 -6.35
C ASP A 6 26.08 -18.40 -6.26
N ILE A 7 25.98 -17.18 -6.80
CA ILE A 7 24.74 -16.39 -6.88
C ILE A 7 23.63 -17.14 -7.61
N ALA A 8 23.95 -17.97 -8.62
CA ALA A 8 22.96 -18.76 -9.35
C ALA A 8 22.25 -19.76 -8.42
N GLN A 9 23.01 -20.51 -7.62
CA GLN A 9 22.47 -21.46 -6.63
C GLN A 9 21.64 -20.75 -5.55
N ARG A 10 22.04 -19.55 -5.10
CA ARG A 10 21.27 -18.77 -4.11
C ARG A 10 19.93 -18.32 -4.70
N ILE A 11 19.93 -17.72 -5.90
CA ILE A 11 18.69 -17.28 -6.57
C ILE A 11 17.78 -18.47 -6.88
N TRP A 12 18.32 -19.59 -7.35
CA TRP A 12 17.57 -20.84 -7.54
C TRP A 12 16.89 -21.30 -6.25
N GLY A 13 17.66 -21.46 -5.16
CA GLY A 13 17.14 -21.89 -3.87
C GLY A 13 16.05 -20.97 -3.30
N MET A 14 16.18 -19.66 -3.53
CA MET A 14 15.22 -18.64 -3.06
C MET A 14 13.98 -18.45 -3.94
N LYS A 15 14.03 -18.78 -5.25
CA LYS A 15 12.98 -18.39 -6.21
C LYS A 15 12.42 -19.51 -7.11
N TYR A 16 13.19 -20.56 -7.38
CA TYR A 16 12.83 -21.57 -8.41
C TYR A 16 12.81 -23.01 -7.90
N ARG A 17 13.54 -23.32 -6.82
CA ARG A 17 13.58 -24.65 -6.19
C ARG A 17 12.21 -25.03 -5.61
N LEU A 18 11.61 -26.10 -6.12
CA LEU A 18 10.36 -26.63 -5.57
C LEU A 18 10.61 -27.24 -4.18
N HIS A 19 9.76 -26.87 -3.23
CA HIS A 19 9.68 -27.45 -1.89
C HIS A 19 8.25 -27.96 -1.65
N ASP A 20 8.13 -28.99 -0.83
CA ASP A 20 6.86 -29.62 -0.47
C ASP A 20 6.07 -28.84 0.61
N ALA A 21 4.95 -29.40 1.08
CA ALA A 21 4.12 -28.80 2.13
C ALA A 21 4.76 -28.81 3.53
N ALA A 22 5.85 -29.57 3.73
CA ALA A 22 6.67 -29.59 4.95
C ALA A 22 7.94 -28.72 4.82
N GLY A 23 8.09 -28.00 3.70
CA GLY A 23 9.27 -27.17 3.41
C GLY A 23 10.52 -27.96 3.00
N GLN A 24 10.40 -29.26 2.73
CA GLN A 24 11.53 -30.07 2.27
C GLN A 24 11.75 -29.87 0.76
N PRO A 25 13.01 -29.79 0.29
CA PRO A 25 13.28 -29.66 -1.14
C PRO A 25 12.84 -30.90 -1.95
N VAL A 26 11.96 -30.67 -2.93
CA VAL A 26 11.59 -31.66 -3.94
C VAL A 26 12.65 -31.64 -5.05
N ASP A 27 12.95 -30.46 -5.59
CA ASP A 27 14.07 -30.28 -6.50
C ASP A 27 15.37 -30.28 -5.68
N ARG A 28 16.20 -31.32 -5.83
CA ARG A 28 17.46 -31.44 -5.04
C ARG A 28 18.60 -30.65 -5.67
N THR A 29 18.57 -30.51 -6.99
CA THR A 29 19.53 -29.84 -7.87
C THR A 29 18.78 -28.98 -8.89
N VAL A 30 19.49 -28.09 -9.60
CA VAL A 30 18.89 -27.30 -10.68
C VAL A 30 18.42 -28.17 -11.86
N GLU A 31 19.08 -29.31 -12.12
CA GLU A 31 18.68 -30.33 -13.10
C GLU A 31 17.31 -30.94 -12.76
N ASP A 32 16.97 -31.12 -11.49
CA ASP A 32 15.63 -31.56 -11.09
C ASP A 32 14.57 -30.51 -11.44
N SER A 33 14.85 -29.23 -11.21
CA SER A 33 13.97 -28.13 -11.63
C SER A 33 13.82 -28.06 -13.15
N TRP A 34 14.92 -28.20 -13.91
CA TRP A 34 14.86 -28.22 -15.38
C TRP A 34 14.08 -29.43 -15.89
N ARG A 35 14.32 -30.63 -15.35
CA ARG A 35 13.61 -31.87 -15.71
C ARG A 35 12.11 -31.79 -15.38
N ARG A 36 11.74 -31.18 -14.23
CA ARG A 36 10.34 -30.87 -13.86
C ARG A 36 9.68 -29.95 -14.89
N VAL A 37 10.33 -28.82 -15.22
CA VAL A 37 9.79 -27.82 -16.16
C VAL A 37 9.65 -28.40 -17.56
N ALA A 38 10.67 -29.11 -18.04
CA ALA A 38 10.69 -29.77 -19.34
C ALA A 38 9.57 -30.83 -19.47
N THR A 39 9.43 -31.72 -18.48
CA THR A 39 8.37 -32.76 -18.46
C THR A 39 6.98 -32.12 -18.47
N ALA A 40 6.77 -31.07 -17.67
CA ALA A 40 5.46 -30.41 -17.59
C ALA A 40 5.06 -29.69 -18.89
N LEU A 41 6.02 -29.17 -19.66
CA LEU A 41 5.77 -28.48 -20.92
C LEU A 41 5.79 -29.39 -22.14
N ALA A 42 6.27 -30.63 -22.01
CA ALA A 42 6.11 -31.68 -23.00
C ALA A 42 4.76 -32.42 -22.89
N ALA A 43 3.99 -32.20 -21.82
CA ALA A 43 2.68 -32.84 -21.61
C ALA A 43 1.64 -32.66 -22.74
N PRO A 44 1.61 -31.57 -23.54
CA PRO A 44 0.74 -31.45 -24.71
C PRO A 44 1.21 -32.21 -25.97
N GLU A 45 2.37 -32.89 -25.93
CA GLU A 45 2.97 -33.53 -27.10
C GLU A 45 2.57 -35.00 -27.26
N ALA A 46 2.43 -35.44 -28.51
CA ALA A 46 2.23 -36.86 -28.83
C ALA A 46 3.43 -37.74 -28.40
N ASP A 47 4.65 -37.18 -28.44
CA ASP A 47 5.85 -37.75 -27.83
C ASP A 47 6.33 -36.84 -26.68
N ALA A 48 5.61 -36.88 -25.56
CA ALA A 48 5.96 -36.13 -24.36
C ALA A 48 7.33 -36.52 -23.77
N ALA A 49 7.81 -37.75 -24.02
CA ALA A 49 9.11 -38.21 -23.50
C ALA A 49 10.29 -37.63 -24.31
N GLY A 50 10.24 -37.76 -25.64
CA GLY A 50 11.27 -37.22 -26.53
C GLY A 50 11.32 -35.69 -26.53
N TRP A 51 10.18 -35.02 -26.39
CA TRP A 51 10.17 -33.56 -26.21
C TRP A 51 10.63 -33.11 -24.82
N ALA A 52 10.40 -33.88 -23.75
CA ALA A 52 10.94 -33.55 -22.43
C ALA A 52 12.48 -33.56 -22.41
N GLU A 53 13.15 -34.56 -22.99
CA GLU A 53 14.62 -34.56 -23.06
C GLU A 53 15.16 -33.44 -23.97
N ARG A 54 14.46 -33.07 -25.06
CA ARG A 54 14.83 -31.92 -25.90
C ARG A 54 14.69 -30.58 -25.18
N PHE A 55 13.60 -30.37 -24.44
CA PHE A 55 13.42 -29.18 -23.62
C PHE A 55 14.44 -29.12 -22.48
N LEU A 56 14.82 -30.26 -21.91
CA LEU A 56 15.87 -30.35 -20.90
C LEU A 56 17.26 -30.01 -21.48
N ASP A 57 17.59 -30.46 -22.68
CA ASP A 57 18.87 -30.18 -23.33
C ASP A 57 19.14 -28.67 -23.52
N VAL A 58 18.13 -27.90 -23.93
CA VAL A 58 18.29 -26.44 -24.11
C VAL A 58 18.23 -25.64 -22.80
N LEU A 59 17.73 -26.24 -21.72
CA LEU A 59 17.75 -25.62 -20.38
C LEU A 59 19.10 -25.77 -19.68
N ARG A 60 19.85 -26.84 -19.99
CA ARG A 60 21.19 -27.08 -19.45
C ARG A 60 22.15 -25.95 -19.78
N ASP A 61 23.16 -25.79 -18.92
CA ASP A 61 24.14 -24.71 -18.95
C ASP A 61 23.55 -23.29 -19.06
N TYR A 62 22.26 -23.10 -18.75
CA TYR A 62 21.57 -21.83 -18.86
C TYR A 62 21.54 -21.27 -20.31
N GLN A 63 21.54 -22.16 -21.32
CA GLN A 63 21.54 -21.78 -22.75
C GLN A 63 20.22 -21.10 -23.16
N PHE A 64 19.08 -21.65 -22.75
CA PHE A 64 17.77 -21.00 -22.80
C PHE A 64 17.19 -20.82 -21.40
N LEU A 65 16.61 -19.64 -21.16
CA LEU A 65 16.03 -19.22 -19.89
C LEU A 65 14.55 -18.88 -20.09
N PRO A 66 13.62 -19.79 -19.79
CA PRO A 66 12.20 -19.45 -19.63
C PRO A 66 12.04 -18.36 -18.56
N ALA A 67 11.06 -17.47 -18.72
CA ALA A 67 10.76 -16.48 -17.70
C ALA A 67 10.43 -17.12 -16.33
N GLY A 68 10.72 -16.39 -15.25
CA GLY A 68 10.67 -16.93 -13.89
C GLY A 68 9.33 -17.53 -13.46
N ARG A 69 8.21 -17.12 -14.08
CA ARG A 69 6.87 -17.73 -13.89
C ARG A 69 6.82 -19.18 -14.35
N ILE A 70 7.44 -19.49 -15.48
CA ILE A 70 7.53 -20.84 -16.04
C ILE A 70 8.35 -21.73 -15.08
N LEU A 71 9.54 -21.26 -14.68
CA LEU A 71 10.45 -21.99 -13.78
C LEU A 71 9.82 -22.30 -12.41
N ALA A 72 9.13 -21.33 -11.81
CA ALA A 72 8.49 -21.45 -10.50
C ALA A 72 7.10 -22.14 -10.52
N GLY A 73 6.45 -22.23 -11.69
CA GLY A 73 5.07 -22.71 -11.82
C GLY A 73 4.94 -24.09 -12.50
N ALA A 74 5.67 -24.35 -13.58
CA ALA A 74 5.49 -25.56 -14.39
C ALA A 74 5.81 -26.84 -13.59
N GLY A 75 4.91 -27.83 -13.69
CA GLY A 75 5.04 -29.12 -13.00
C GLY A 75 4.84 -29.09 -11.48
N THR A 76 4.47 -27.95 -10.88
CA THR A 76 4.31 -27.83 -9.42
C THR A 76 2.92 -28.22 -8.88
N GLY A 77 1.96 -28.54 -9.77
CA GLY A 77 0.56 -28.83 -9.42
C GLY A 77 -0.28 -27.60 -8.99
N ARG A 78 0.35 -26.45 -8.77
CA ARG A 78 -0.28 -25.21 -8.29
C ARG A 78 -1.18 -24.59 -9.37
N THR A 79 -2.30 -23.98 -8.98
CA THR A 79 -3.10 -23.14 -9.87
C THR A 79 -2.47 -21.75 -9.97
N VAL A 80 -1.59 -21.60 -10.96
CA VAL A 80 -0.88 -20.36 -11.29
C VAL A 80 -0.82 -20.20 -12.80
N THR A 81 -0.67 -18.95 -13.26
CA THR A 81 -0.38 -18.68 -14.66
C THR A 81 1.12 -18.71 -14.90
N LEU A 82 1.53 -19.22 -16.07
CA LEU A 82 2.93 -19.30 -16.47
C LEU A 82 3.40 -18.05 -17.22
N PHE A 83 2.49 -17.11 -17.46
CA PHE A 83 2.71 -15.83 -18.13
C PHE A 83 3.15 -14.74 -17.15
N ASN A 84 3.82 -13.70 -17.69
CA ASN A 84 4.47 -12.66 -16.92
C ASN A 84 3.65 -11.36 -16.82
N CYS A 85 3.07 -10.90 -17.93
CA CYS A 85 2.31 -9.64 -18.03
C CYS A 85 1.01 -9.85 -18.84
N PHE A 86 0.02 -8.94 -18.78
CA PHE A 86 -1.29 -9.10 -19.45
C PHE A 86 -2.02 -7.77 -19.68
N VAL A 87 -1.89 -7.07 -20.82
CA VAL A 87 -2.85 -5.97 -21.06
C VAL A 87 -4.27 -6.52 -21.02
N MET A 88 -5.19 -5.71 -20.54
CA MET A 88 -6.55 -6.05 -20.17
C MET A 88 -7.54 -5.38 -21.12
N GLY A 89 -8.84 -5.50 -20.87
CA GLY A 89 -9.85 -4.91 -21.73
C GLY A 89 -9.64 -3.42 -21.99
N ARG A 90 -10.20 -2.96 -23.12
CA ARG A 90 -10.34 -1.54 -23.39
C ARG A 90 -11.29 -0.98 -22.33
N VAL A 91 -10.87 0.10 -21.67
CA VAL A 91 -11.77 0.80 -20.75
C VAL A 91 -12.74 1.64 -21.59
N GLU A 92 -13.97 1.18 -21.71
CA GLU A 92 -15.04 1.99 -22.31
C GLU A 92 -15.45 3.12 -21.35
N ASP A 93 -15.91 4.25 -21.89
CA ASP A 93 -16.21 5.49 -21.15
C ASP A 93 -17.58 5.44 -20.42
N ASP A 94 -17.79 4.35 -19.67
CA ASP A 94 -18.99 3.98 -18.90
C ASP A 94 -18.59 3.33 -17.57
N MET A 95 -19.26 3.71 -16.47
CA MET A 95 -18.93 3.27 -15.10
C MET A 95 -18.97 1.75 -14.91
N ALA A 96 -19.91 1.02 -15.52
CA ALA A 96 -20.01 -0.43 -15.32
C ALA A 96 -18.92 -1.18 -16.11
N ALA A 97 -18.64 -0.78 -17.35
CA ALA A 97 -17.52 -1.33 -18.13
C ALA A 97 -16.16 -1.03 -17.48
N ILE A 98 -16.05 0.15 -16.88
CA ILE A 98 -14.94 0.60 -16.05
C ILE A 98 -14.70 -0.36 -14.86
N PHE A 99 -15.72 -0.63 -14.03
CA PHE A 99 -15.54 -1.51 -12.86
C PHE A 99 -15.45 -3.00 -13.19
N GLU A 100 -16.00 -3.48 -14.31
CA GLU A 100 -15.81 -4.87 -14.73
C GLU A 100 -14.35 -5.13 -15.13
N ASN A 101 -13.75 -4.27 -15.96
CA ASN A 101 -12.32 -4.33 -16.27
C ASN A 101 -11.45 -4.33 -15.00
N LEU A 102 -11.86 -3.57 -13.98
CA LEU A 102 -11.18 -3.49 -12.68
C LEU A 102 -11.22 -4.82 -11.90
N LYS A 103 -12.32 -5.58 -12.04
CA LYS A 103 -12.50 -6.93 -11.49
C LYS A 103 -11.80 -7.99 -12.33
N GLU A 104 -11.74 -7.84 -13.64
CA GLU A 104 -10.97 -8.73 -14.51
C GLU A 104 -9.47 -8.71 -14.14
N ALA A 105 -8.96 -7.53 -13.83
CA ALA A 105 -7.63 -7.34 -13.28
C ALA A 105 -7.39 -8.11 -11.96
N ALA A 106 -8.39 -8.13 -11.08
CA ALA A 106 -8.41 -8.83 -9.78
C ALA A 106 -7.94 -10.26 -9.90
N LEU A 107 -8.65 -11.01 -10.72
CA LEU A 107 -8.35 -12.41 -11.01
C LEU A 107 -6.98 -12.53 -11.69
N THR A 108 -6.63 -11.58 -12.55
CA THR A 108 -5.47 -11.69 -13.44
C THR A 108 -4.15 -11.75 -12.71
N MET A 109 -3.85 -10.76 -11.86
CA MET A 109 -2.60 -10.88 -11.11
C MET A 109 -2.69 -11.98 -10.06
N GLN A 110 -3.90 -12.35 -9.60
CA GLN A 110 -4.12 -13.38 -8.59
C GLN A 110 -3.27 -14.63 -8.87
N GLN A 111 -3.17 -15.05 -10.14
CA GLN A 111 -2.43 -16.23 -10.54
C GLN A 111 -0.94 -16.00 -10.87
N GLY A 112 -0.48 -14.76 -11.08
CA GLY A 112 0.92 -14.48 -11.39
C GLY A 112 1.24 -13.15 -12.08
N GLY A 113 0.32 -12.58 -12.84
CA GLY A 113 0.62 -11.50 -13.79
C GLY A 113 1.04 -10.16 -13.19
N GLY A 114 1.90 -9.42 -13.90
CA GLY A 114 1.59 -8.03 -14.30
C GLY A 114 0.42 -8.01 -15.29
N ILE A 115 -0.26 -6.88 -15.54
CA ILE A 115 -1.45 -6.75 -16.42
C ILE A 115 -1.40 -5.55 -17.41
N GLY A 116 -2.43 -4.72 -17.65
CA GLY A 116 -2.25 -3.42 -18.32
C GLY A 116 -3.46 -2.71 -18.95
N TYR A 117 -3.37 -1.39 -19.12
CA TYR A 117 -4.42 -0.44 -19.48
C TYR A 117 -3.91 0.86 -20.16
N ASP A 118 -4.81 1.44 -20.94
CA ASP A 118 -4.77 2.77 -21.55
C ASP A 118 -6.08 3.45 -21.18
N PHE A 119 -6.01 4.77 -20.99
CA PHE A 119 -7.11 5.59 -20.51
C PHE A 119 -7.41 6.76 -21.44
N SER A 120 -6.75 6.82 -22.59
CA SER A 120 -7.03 7.80 -23.66
C SER A 120 -8.47 7.71 -24.18
N THR A 121 -9.17 6.62 -23.84
CA THR A 121 -10.59 6.37 -24.14
C THR A 121 -11.56 7.13 -23.23
N LEU A 122 -11.11 7.69 -22.10
CA LEU A 122 -11.97 8.19 -21.04
C LEU A 122 -11.99 9.72 -21.02
N ARG A 123 -13.18 10.29 -20.83
CA ARG A 123 -13.41 11.72 -21.14
C ARG A 123 -12.66 12.68 -20.20
N PRO A 124 -12.20 13.84 -20.72
CA PRO A 124 -11.37 14.78 -20.00
C PRO A 124 -12.12 15.49 -18.87
N ARG A 125 -11.34 16.08 -17.97
CA ARG A 125 -11.86 16.86 -16.85
C ARG A 125 -12.63 18.06 -17.39
N GLY A 126 -13.87 18.25 -16.93
CA GLY A 126 -14.78 19.27 -17.46
C GLY A 126 -15.66 18.80 -18.63
N ALA A 127 -15.58 17.54 -19.07
CA ALA A 127 -16.49 17.01 -20.09
C ALA A 127 -17.88 16.70 -19.50
N ALA A 128 -18.96 17.17 -20.12
CA ALA A 128 -20.32 17.02 -19.58
C ALA A 128 -20.78 15.55 -19.47
N VAL A 129 -21.28 15.17 -18.29
CA VAL A 129 -21.89 13.85 -18.03
C VAL A 129 -23.40 13.90 -18.31
N LYS A 130 -23.77 13.44 -19.52
CA LYS A 130 -25.18 13.31 -19.93
C LYS A 130 -25.97 12.46 -18.93
N GLY A 131 -27.16 12.94 -18.55
CA GLY A 131 -28.04 12.28 -17.58
C GLY A 131 -27.81 12.70 -16.11
N VAL A 132 -26.60 13.16 -15.75
CA VAL A 132 -26.28 13.62 -14.38
C VAL A 132 -26.21 15.15 -14.30
N GLY A 133 -25.84 15.83 -15.39
CA GLY A 133 -25.75 17.30 -15.42
C GLY A 133 -24.54 17.87 -14.66
N ALA A 134 -23.52 17.05 -14.46
CA ALA A 134 -22.25 17.39 -13.81
C ALA A 134 -21.08 17.22 -14.79
N ASP A 135 -19.93 17.80 -14.44
CA ASP A 135 -18.69 17.66 -15.19
C ASP A 135 -17.96 16.35 -14.83
N ALA A 136 -17.36 15.72 -15.83
CA ALA A 136 -16.50 14.57 -15.64
C ALA A 136 -15.16 14.97 -15.05
N SER A 137 -14.51 14.01 -14.39
CA SER A 137 -13.29 14.27 -13.63
C SER A 137 -11.99 14.05 -14.42
N GLY A 138 -12.03 13.41 -15.61
CA GLY A 138 -10.89 13.20 -16.53
C GLY A 138 -10.54 11.73 -16.75
N PRO A 139 -9.77 11.32 -17.79
CA PRO A 139 -9.01 10.09 -17.68
C PRO A 139 -7.98 10.29 -16.60
N LEU A 140 -7.42 11.47 -16.35
CA LEU A 140 -6.67 11.71 -15.11
C LEU A 140 -7.52 11.78 -13.84
N SER A 141 -8.79 11.36 -13.92
CA SER A 141 -9.62 10.86 -12.83
C SER A 141 -10.23 9.46 -13.09
N PHE A 142 -10.02 8.87 -14.28
CA PHE A 142 -10.08 7.45 -14.63
C PHE A 142 -8.72 6.77 -15.03
N MET A 143 -7.54 7.19 -14.51
CA MET A 143 -6.09 6.82 -14.55
C MET A 143 -5.33 6.36 -13.24
N ASP A 144 -5.93 6.14 -12.05
CA ASP A 144 -5.33 5.69 -10.73
C ASP A 144 -5.96 4.46 -10.06
N VAL A 145 -7.20 4.04 -10.19
CA VAL A 145 -7.74 2.82 -9.52
C VAL A 145 -7.51 1.44 -10.15
N TRP A 146 -7.47 1.25 -11.47
CA TRP A 146 -6.46 0.34 -12.05
C TRP A 146 -5.04 0.93 -11.92
N ASP A 147 -4.82 1.77 -10.91
CA ASP A 147 -3.73 1.74 -9.99
C ASP A 147 -4.25 1.13 -8.64
N ALA A 148 -5.14 1.69 -7.80
CA ALA A 148 -5.59 1.17 -6.49
C ALA A 148 -6.04 -0.33 -6.39
N MET A 149 -6.01 -1.04 -7.50
CA MET A 149 -5.52 -2.38 -7.83
C MET A 149 -4.12 -2.80 -7.27
N CYS A 150 -2.92 -2.66 -7.90
CA CYS A 150 -1.82 -3.61 -7.57
C CYS A 150 -1.30 -3.56 -6.14
N ARG A 151 -1.18 -2.45 -5.41
CA ARG A 151 -0.44 -2.47 -4.13
C ARG A 151 -1.19 -3.11 -2.96
N THR A 152 -1.88 -4.21 -3.17
CA THR A 152 -2.25 -5.24 -2.17
C THR A 152 -2.12 -6.64 -2.82
N ILE A 153 -2.19 -6.75 -4.16
CA ILE A 153 -2.15 -7.96 -5.00
C ILE A 153 -0.91 -8.91 -4.90
N ILE A 154 -0.53 -9.48 -3.73
CA ILE A 154 0.64 -10.41 -3.61
C ILE A 154 0.53 -11.71 -4.40
N SER A 155 1.45 -11.82 -5.35
CA SER A 155 1.52 -12.87 -6.35
C SER A 155 2.08 -14.21 -5.84
N ALA A 156 1.58 -15.31 -6.41
CA ALA A 156 2.03 -16.66 -6.07
C ALA A 156 3.56 -16.79 -6.22
N GLY A 157 4.22 -17.37 -5.21
CA GLY A 157 5.69 -17.45 -5.16
C GLY A 157 6.40 -16.18 -4.68
N SER A 158 5.85 -15.50 -3.67
CA SER A 158 6.48 -14.39 -2.93
C SER A 158 7.06 -13.26 -3.78
N ARG A 159 6.45 -12.95 -4.94
CA ARG A 159 6.84 -11.83 -5.82
C ARG A 159 5.84 -10.69 -5.67
N ARG A 160 6.37 -9.47 -5.63
CA ARG A 160 5.63 -8.27 -6.01
C ARG A 160 5.15 -8.38 -7.50
N GLY A 161 4.10 -7.67 -7.93
CA GLY A 161 3.62 -7.76 -9.33
C GLY A 161 4.57 -7.02 -10.31
N ALA A 162 4.12 -6.60 -11.51
CA ALA A 162 5.07 -6.12 -12.55
C ALA A 162 4.53 -5.16 -13.69
N MET A 163 4.58 -3.80 -13.56
CA MET A 163 3.59 -2.85 -14.14
C MET A 163 3.99 -1.39 -14.72
N MET A 164 3.11 -0.55 -15.40
CA MET A 164 3.34 0.79 -16.14
C MET A 164 2.19 1.54 -16.98
N ALA A 165 1.96 2.86 -17.01
CA ALA A 165 0.80 3.59 -17.60
C ALA A 165 0.85 3.88 -19.10
N THR A 166 -0.29 4.30 -19.66
CA THR A 166 -0.37 5.00 -20.96
C THR A 166 -1.47 6.07 -21.05
N LEU A 167 -1.21 7.18 -21.77
CA LEU A 167 -2.17 8.19 -22.23
C LEU A 167 -1.67 8.89 -23.51
N ALA A 168 -2.58 9.23 -24.43
CA ALA A 168 -2.29 9.86 -25.72
C ALA A 168 -1.87 11.34 -25.65
N CYS A 169 -0.93 11.72 -26.52
CA CYS A 169 -0.33 13.05 -26.57
C CYS A 169 -1.27 14.19 -27.02
N ASP A 170 -2.45 13.85 -27.54
CA ASP A 170 -3.55 14.74 -27.92
C ASP A 170 -4.68 14.81 -26.87
N HIS A 171 -4.61 14.04 -25.78
CA HIS A 171 -5.65 14.06 -24.76
C HIS A 171 -5.64 15.39 -23.96
N PRO A 172 -6.79 16.07 -23.70
CA PRO A 172 -6.83 17.36 -22.97
C PRO A 172 -6.10 17.41 -21.63
N ASP A 173 -6.13 16.32 -20.86
CA ASP A 173 -5.42 16.19 -19.57
C ASP A 173 -3.94 15.74 -19.70
N ILE A 174 -3.35 15.69 -20.90
CA ILE A 174 -1.96 15.23 -21.11
C ILE A 174 -0.92 16.01 -20.31
N GLU A 175 -1.07 17.33 -20.12
CA GLU A 175 -0.14 18.08 -19.26
C GLU A 175 -0.21 17.63 -17.80
N ALA A 176 -1.40 17.24 -17.33
CA ALA A 176 -1.59 16.70 -15.98
C ALA A 176 -1.06 15.26 -15.84
N PHE A 177 -1.00 14.48 -16.94
CA PHE A 177 -0.27 13.19 -17.02
C PHE A 177 1.24 13.39 -16.99
N ILE A 178 1.75 14.38 -17.72
CA ILE A 178 3.20 14.64 -17.79
C ILE A 178 3.72 15.10 -16.44
N ASP A 179 3.02 16.06 -15.82
CA ASP A 179 3.42 16.62 -14.54
C ASP A 179 3.12 15.69 -13.36
N ALA A 180 2.47 14.56 -13.60
CA ALA A 180 2.01 13.67 -12.54
C ALA A 180 3.15 13.04 -11.72
N LYS A 181 4.37 12.89 -12.28
CA LYS A 181 5.60 12.50 -11.54
C LYS A 181 6.27 13.64 -10.76
N ARG A 182 5.83 14.91 -10.92
CA ARG A 182 6.41 16.08 -10.22
C ARG A 182 5.85 16.31 -8.83
N ASP A 183 4.60 15.89 -8.64
CA ASP A 183 4.16 15.38 -7.35
C ASP A 183 4.42 13.87 -7.40
N PRO A 184 5.64 13.38 -7.13
CA PRO A 184 5.85 11.95 -7.02
C PRO A 184 5.15 11.37 -5.79
N ALA A 185 4.34 12.14 -5.03
CA ALA A 185 3.32 11.46 -4.25
C ALA A 185 2.28 10.90 -5.17
N ARG A 186 1.58 11.77 -5.88
CA ARG A 186 0.55 11.40 -6.82
C ARG A 186 0.91 10.07 -7.53
N LEU A 187 0.07 9.04 -7.34
CA LEU A 187 -0.28 8.06 -8.38
C LEU A 187 0.62 6.81 -8.65
N ARG A 188 1.20 5.90 -7.85
CA ARG A 188 2.66 5.69 -8.06
C ARG A 188 3.34 4.61 -8.96
N MET A 189 3.01 3.31 -8.92
CA MET A 189 3.74 2.20 -9.62
C MET A 189 3.11 1.62 -10.91
N PHE A 190 2.32 2.42 -11.64
CA PHE A 190 2.69 2.52 -13.06
C PHE A 190 4.12 3.13 -13.06
N ASN A 191 5.04 2.67 -13.90
CA ASN A 191 5.94 3.64 -14.54
C ASN A 191 5.08 4.44 -15.55
N LEU A 192 5.14 5.75 -15.74
CA LEU A 192 4.33 6.43 -16.77
C LEU A 192 4.92 6.25 -18.18
N SER A 193 4.08 6.28 -19.22
CA SER A 193 4.53 6.53 -20.60
C SER A 193 3.51 7.29 -21.46
N VAL A 194 3.93 8.37 -22.12
CA VAL A 194 3.09 9.06 -23.10
C VAL A 194 3.03 8.24 -24.39
N LEU A 195 1.81 8.04 -24.92
CA LEU A 195 1.59 7.51 -26.27
C LEU A 195 1.77 8.66 -27.26
N VAL A 196 2.95 8.73 -27.87
CA VAL A 196 3.36 9.75 -28.84
C VAL A 196 3.04 9.27 -30.26
N THR A 197 2.30 10.08 -31.01
CA THR A 197 2.03 9.86 -32.43
C THR A 197 3.16 10.40 -33.31
N ASP A 198 3.34 9.82 -34.49
CA ASP A 198 4.29 10.33 -35.50
C ASP A 198 3.85 11.75 -35.96
N ALA A 199 2.53 12.03 -35.94
CA ALA A 199 1.96 13.35 -36.21
C ALA A 199 2.34 14.41 -35.16
N PHE A 200 2.36 14.07 -33.87
CA PHE A 200 2.82 14.97 -32.82
C PHE A 200 4.30 15.32 -33.00
N MET A 201 5.14 14.33 -33.33
CA MET A 201 6.57 14.56 -33.55
C MET A 201 6.84 15.48 -34.75
N ALA A 202 6.07 15.35 -35.84
CA ALA A 202 6.12 16.29 -36.95
C ALA A 202 5.69 17.72 -36.55
N ALA A 203 4.68 17.85 -35.68
CA ALA A 203 4.27 19.14 -35.14
C ALA A 203 5.33 19.77 -34.21
N VAL A 204 6.06 18.97 -33.41
CA VAL A 204 7.18 19.41 -32.56
C VAL A 204 8.35 19.95 -33.40
N GLU A 205 8.69 19.26 -34.49
CA GLU A 205 9.71 19.69 -35.45
C GLU A 205 9.33 21.03 -36.10
N ALA A 206 8.08 21.16 -36.56
CA ALA A 206 7.57 22.37 -37.20
C ALA A 206 7.26 23.56 -36.25
N ASP A 207 7.33 23.35 -34.92
CA ASP A 207 6.76 24.26 -33.89
C ASP A 207 5.29 24.64 -34.16
N ALA A 208 4.54 23.66 -34.65
CA ALA A 208 3.13 23.81 -34.99
C ALA A 208 2.25 23.87 -33.73
N ASP A 209 1.02 24.33 -33.95
CA ASP A 209 -0.04 24.24 -32.96
C ASP A 209 -0.53 22.79 -32.87
N TRP A 210 -0.85 22.34 -31.66
CA TRP A 210 -1.32 21.01 -31.35
C TRP A 210 -2.64 21.10 -30.59
N GLU A 211 -3.69 20.50 -31.15
CA GLU A 211 -5.01 20.47 -30.55
C GLU A 211 -5.08 19.36 -29.49
N LEU A 212 -5.52 19.73 -28.29
CA LEU A 212 -5.85 18.76 -27.26
C LEU A 212 -7.36 18.54 -27.29
N ALA A 213 -7.78 17.34 -27.69
CA ALA A 213 -9.14 17.06 -28.12
C ALA A 213 -9.66 15.71 -27.59
N PHE A 214 -10.98 15.65 -27.36
CA PHE A 214 -11.66 14.41 -26.99
C PHE A 214 -13.06 14.35 -27.62
N GLY A 215 -13.45 13.17 -28.12
CA GLY A 215 -14.81 12.95 -28.66
C GLY A 215 -15.18 13.87 -29.84
N GLY A 216 -14.19 14.39 -30.57
CA GLY A 216 -14.39 15.37 -31.65
C GLY A 216 -14.50 16.83 -31.18
N THR A 217 -14.32 17.12 -29.89
CA THR A 217 -14.27 18.48 -29.33
C THR A 217 -12.83 18.85 -28.98
N VAL A 218 -12.34 19.97 -29.51
CA VAL A 218 -11.05 20.58 -29.08
C VAL A 218 -11.30 21.35 -27.78
N TYR A 219 -10.54 21.03 -26.73
CA TYR A 219 -10.66 21.69 -25.42
C TYR A 219 -9.66 22.84 -25.29
N ARG A 220 -8.45 22.68 -25.86
CA ARG A 220 -7.38 23.69 -25.82
C ARG A 220 -6.35 23.39 -26.90
N THR A 221 -5.79 24.43 -27.51
CA THR A 221 -4.63 24.32 -28.40
C THR A 221 -3.37 24.76 -27.66
N VAL A 222 -2.26 24.04 -27.84
CA VAL A 222 -0.94 24.33 -27.25
C VAL A 222 0.14 24.30 -28.33
N LYS A 223 1.35 24.81 -28.08
CA LYS A 223 2.48 24.56 -28.98
C LYS A 223 2.98 23.13 -28.82
N ALA A 224 3.12 22.40 -29.92
CA ALA A 224 3.58 21.01 -29.91
C ALA A 224 4.95 20.89 -29.23
N ARG A 225 5.88 21.78 -29.60
CA ARG A 225 7.22 21.85 -29.00
C ARG A 225 7.21 22.18 -27.52
N ALA A 226 6.30 23.04 -27.06
CA ALA A 226 6.17 23.37 -25.64
C ALA A 226 5.65 22.17 -24.83
N LEU A 227 4.73 21.38 -25.40
CA LEU A 227 4.25 20.13 -24.79
C LEU A 227 5.37 19.07 -24.76
N TRP A 228 6.15 18.93 -25.84
CA TRP A 228 7.31 18.03 -25.86
C TRP A 228 8.40 18.43 -24.86
N ASP A 229 8.73 19.72 -24.78
CA ASP A 229 9.60 20.26 -23.74
C ASP A 229 9.07 19.96 -22.33
N ARG A 230 7.73 19.95 -22.13
CA ARG A 230 7.12 19.55 -20.85
C ARG A 230 7.36 18.08 -20.54
N ILE A 231 7.13 17.18 -21.50
CA ILE A 231 7.43 15.74 -21.39
C ILE A 231 8.89 15.57 -20.99
N MET A 232 9.80 16.13 -21.78
CA MET A 232 11.24 15.97 -21.63
C MET A 232 11.78 16.56 -20.33
N ARG A 233 11.24 17.68 -19.82
CA ARG A 233 11.62 18.23 -18.51
C ARG A 233 11.21 17.29 -17.38
N ALA A 234 9.98 16.77 -17.41
CA ALA A 234 9.55 15.77 -16.43
C ALA A 234 10.46 14.52 -16.46
N THR A 235 10.80 13.99 -17.65
CA THR A 235 11.70 12.85 -17.76
C THR A 235 13.16 13.15 -17.36
N TYR A 236 13.65 14.39 -17.55
CA TYR A 236 15.01 14.82 -17.17
C TYR A 236 15.19 14.99 -15.65
N ASP A 237 14.16 15.51 -14.99
CA ASP A 237 14.14 15.79 -13.55
C ASP A 237 13.76 14.53 -12.73
N TYR A 238 12.74 13.77 -13.19
CA TYR A 238 12.09 12.69 -12.42
C TYR A 238 12.19 11.29 -13.08
N ALA A 239 13.00 11.13 -14.14
CA ALA A 239 13.14 9.91 -14.96
C ALA A 239 11.86 9.45 -15.70
N GLU A 240 10.73 10.12 -15.51
CA GLU A 240 9.42 9.74 -16.03
C GLU A 240 8.54 10.98 -16.32
N PRO A 241 7.56 10.93 -17.25
CA PRO A 241 7.11 9.75 -18.01
C PRO A 241 8.11 9.28 -19.07
N GLY A 242 8.06 7.99 -19.38
CA GLY A 242 8.67 7.44 -20.60
C GLY A 242 7.88 7.85 -21.86
N VAL A 243 8.37 7.41 -23.02
CA VAL A 243 7.71 7.65 -24.31
C VAL A 243 7.51 6.32 -25.04
N ILE A 244 6.29 6.08 -25.50
CA ILE A 244 5.93 4.98 -26.41
C ILE A 244 5.48 5.61 -27.73
N PHE A 245 6.13 5.27 -28.83
CA PHE A 245 5.79 5.78 -30.16
C PHE A 245 4.67 4.93 -30.76
N ILE A 246 3.42 5.26 -30.41
CA ILE A 246 2.28 4.35 -30.49
C ILE A 246 1.84 4.00 -31.91
N ASP A 247 1.98 4.95 -32.84
CA ASP A 247 1.71 4.74 -34.26
C ASP A 247 2.65 3.69 -34.84
N ARG A 248 3.91 3.70 -34.40
CA ARG A 248 4.95 2.74 -34.83
C ARG A 248 4.76 1.37 -34.22
N VAL A 249 4.36 1.31 -32.96
CA VAL A 249 3.97 0.07 -32.29
C VAL A 249 2.83 -0.59 -33.08
N ASN A 250 1.82 0.18 -33.47
CA ASN A 250 0.67 -0.33 -34.22
C ASN A 250 0.99 -0.60 -35.70
N ALA A 251 1.75 0.24 -36.40
CA ALA A 251 2.14 0.03 -37.79
C ALA A 251 3.06 -1.19 -37.96
N ALA A 252 3.96 -1.43 -37.01
CA ALA A 252 4.86 -2.58 -37.00
C ALA A 252 4.23 -3.87 -36.42
N ASN A 253 3.06 -3.78 -35.77
CA ASN A 253 2.38 -4.96 -35.20
C ASN A 253 1.91 -5.90 -36.32
N ASN A 254 2.29 -7.18 -36.23
CA ASN A 254 1.84 -8.22 -37.16
C ASN A 254 0.31 -8.41 -37.17
N LEU A 255 -0.38 -8.07 -36.09
CA LEU A 255 -1.82 -8.26 -35.93
C LEU A 255 -2.66 -6.99 -36.14
N ASN A 256 -2.10 -5.90 -36.67
CA ASN A 256 -2.84 -4.64 -36.88
C ASN A 256 -4.00 -4.68 -37.90
N TYR A 257 -4.36 -5.87 -38.40
CA TYR A 257 -5.59 -6.13 -39.15
C TYR A 257 -6.74 -6.69 -38.27
N VAL A 258 -6.46 -7.03 -36.99
CA VAL A 258 -7.41 -7.59 -36.00
C VAL A 258 -7.22 -7.06 -34.57
N GLU A 259 -6.17 -6.27 -34.28
CA GLU A 259 -5.96 -5.67 -32.94
C GLU A 259 -5.27 -4.29 -33.01
N THR A 260 -5.46 -3.51 -31.94
CA THR A 260 -4.69 -2.29 -31.64
C THR A 260 -4.02 -2.45 -30.28
N ILE A 261 -2.78 -1.96 -30.14
CA ILE A 261 -1.98 -1.98 -28.92
C ILE A 261 -2.05 -0.60 -28.26
N HIS A 262 -2.10 -0.60 -26.92
CA HIS A 262 -2.51 0.57 -26.14
C HIS A 262 -1.72 0.81 -24.83
N ALA A 263 -1.35 -0.22 -24.05
CA ALA A 263 -1.67 -0.21 -22.61
C ALA A 263 -0.65 -0.88 -21.63
N THR A 264 -0.65 -0.54 -20.30
CA THR A 264 0.15 -1.17 -19.18
C THR A 264 -0.41 -0.78 -17.69
N ASN A 265 0.18 -1.06 -16.49
CA ASN A 265 -0.44 -1.63 -15.22
C ASN A 265 -0.25 -1.01 -13.69
N PRO A 266 -1.04 -1.32 -12.61
CA PRO A 266 -1.52 -0.58 -11.35
C PRO A 266 -0.79 -0.45 -9.89
N CYS A 267 -1.43 0.16 -8.79
CA CYS A 267 -1.16 0.69 -7.33
C CYS A 267 -2.25 0.94 -6.07
N VAL A 268 -2.41 2.08 -5.19
CA VAL A 268 -3.46 2.56 -4.04
C VAL A 268 -3.63 4.03 -3.41
N THR A 269 -4.76 4.47 -2.75
CA THR A 269 -5.27 5.90 -2.46
C THR A 269 -4.46 6.96 -1.68
N ALA A 270 -4.75 8.26 -1.91
CA ALA A 270 -4.12 9.48 -1.34
C ALA A 270 -4.23 9.69 0.17
N ASP A 271 -5.46 9.52 0.63
CA ASP A 271 -5.93 9.80 1.97
C ASP A 271 -5.59 8.67 2.93
N THR A 272 -5.32 7.48 2.37
CA THR A 272 -4.68 6.36 3.04
C THR A 272 -3.46 6.84 3.82
N TRP A 273 -3.35 6.38 5.05
CA TRP A 273 -2.21 6.60 5.90
C TRP A 273 -1.29 5.41 5.91
N ILE A 274 0.00 5.69 6.05
CA ILE A 274 1.09 4.73 6.16
C ILE A 274 1.77 4.94 7.51
N ALA A 275 1.94 3.86 8.28
CA ALA A 275 2.87 3.85 9.39
C ALA A 275 4.32 3.92 8.86
N THR A 276 5.07 4.97 9.23
CA THR A 276 6.49 5.13 8.88
C THR A 276 7.35 5.38 10.12
N ALA A 277 8.66 5.17 10.03
CA ALA A 277 9.59 5.39 11.14
C ALA A 277 9.56 6.84 11.67
N ASP A 278 9.31 7.81 10.78
CA ASP A 278 9.19 9.24 11.09
C ASP A 278 7.79 9.62 11.61
N GLY A 279 6.97 8.62 11.91
CA GLY A 279 5.59 8.72 12.32
C GLY A 279 4.59 8.54 11.17
N PRO A 280 3.30 8.61 11.46
CA PRO A 280 2.25 8.44 10.46
C PRO A 280 2.32 9.55 9.42
N ARG A 281 2.21 9.15 8.16
CA ARG A 281 2.13 10.05 7.02
C ARG A 281 0.96 9.65 6.15
N GLN A 282 0.30 10.61 5.55
CA GLN A 282 -0.58 10.25 4.46
C GLN A 282 0.29 9.79 3.31
N VAL A 283 -0.31 8.94 2.50
CA VAL A 283 0.24 8.55 1.23
C VAL A 283 0.62 9.81 0.43
N ALA A 284 -0.20 10.85 0.44
CA ALA A 284 0.09 12.16 -0.17
C ALA A 284 1.30 12.94 0.39
N ASP A 285 2.00 12.45 1.43
CA ASP A 285 3.17 13.12 2.04
C ASP A 285 4.51 12.44 1.74
N LEU A 286 4.52 11.23 1.20
CA LEU A 286 5.73 10.44 0.99
C LEU A 286 6.28 10.66 -0.43
N VAL A 287 6.30 11.93 -0.83
CA VAL A 287 6.25 12.47 -2.21
C VAL A 287 7.56 12.21 -2.98
N GLY A 288 7.75 11.03 -3.59
CA GLY A 288 9.06 10.62 -4.14
C GLY A 288 10.16 10.45 -3.09
N ASP A 289 9.94 11.00 -1.91
CA ASP A 289 10.78 10.94 -0.74
C ASP A 289 10.90 9.49 -0.25
N ARG A 290 12.12 8.96 -0.35
CA ARG A 290 12.49 7.70 0.27
C ARG A 290 12.21 7.75 1.77
N PHE A 291 11.31 6.90 2.21
CA PHE A 291 10.88 6.75 3.60
C PHE A 291 11.06 5.31 4.08
N THR A 292 10.92 5.09 5.40
CA THR A 292 10.95 3.76 6.01
C THR A 292 9.55 3.35 6.45
N ALA A 293 8.93 2.44 5.69
CA ALA A 293 7.65 1.84 6.02
C ALA A 293 7.74 0.98 7.29
N LEU A 294 6.68 0.95 8.08
CA LEU A 294 6.52 0.04 9.22
C LEU A 294 5.50 -1.05 8.88
N VAL A 295 5.95 -2.30 8.86
CA VAL A 295 5.14 -3.47 8.51
C VAL A 295 5.12 -4.39 9.72
N ASP A 296 3.97 -4.56 10.36
CA ASP A 296 3.85 -5.22 11.68
C ASP A 296 4.88 -4.71 12.71
N GLY A 297 5.03 -3.38 12.77
CA GLY A 297 5.98 -2.69 13.66
C GLY A 297 7.47 -2.82 13.26
N THR A 298 7.78 -3.51 12.16
CA THR A 298 9.15 -3.72 11.66
C THR A 298 9.49 -2.73 10.55
N ALA A 299 10.70 -2.17 10.59
CA ALA A 299 11.15 -1.12 9.67
C ALA A 299 11.68 -1.69 8.33
N HIS A 300 11.12 -1.22 7.22
CA HIS A 300 11.51 -1.59 5.85
C HIS A 300 11.67 -0.34 4.96
N PRO A 301 12.84 -0.09 4.36
CA PRO A 301 13.03 1.07 3.49
C PRO A 301 12.27 0.91 2.18
N SER A 302 11.75 2.01 1.67
CA SER A 302 11.27 2.11 0.28
C SER A 302 12.42 2.09 -0.74
N SER A 303 12.04 1.94 -2.01
CA SER A 303 12.83 2.40 -3.17
C SER A 303 13.18 3.88 -3.05
N ASP A 304 14.18 4.35 -3.80
CA ASP A 304 14.65 5.74 -3.70
C ASP A 304 13.66 6.77 -4.26
N ALA A 305 12.90 6.41 -5.30
CA ALA A 305 11.70 7.15 -5.73
C ALA A 305 10.52 6.91 -4.77
N GLY A 306 10.82 6.88 -3.46
CA GLY A 306 10.03 6.44 -2.31
C GLY A 306 8.78 5.68 -2.68
N PHE A 307 7.81 6.51 -2.99
CA PHE A 307 6.45 6.33 -3.37
C PHE A 307 6.43 7.33 -4.66
N TYR A 308 6.10 6.95 -5.95
CA TYR A 308 6.30 7.58 -7.37
C TYR A 308 5.13 8.18 -8.36
N ALA A 309 4.65 7.73 -9.60
CA ALA A 309 3.38 8.26 -10.36
C ALA A 309 2.63 7.51 -11.61
N THR A 310 1.34 7.84 -11.98
CA THR A 310 0.24 7.04 -12.71
C THR A 310 -0.96 7.80 -13.39
N GLY A 311 -1.69 8.73 -12.75
CA GLY A 311 -2.92 9.50 -13.14
C GLY A 311 -4.14 9.10 -12.25
N GLU A 312 -5.32 9.76 -12.07
CA GLU A 312 -6.33 9.41 -10.98
C GLU A 312 -7.48 8.44 -11.46
N LYS A 313 -8.08 7.32 -10.88
CA LYS A 313 -9.11 6.29 -11.46
C LYS A 313 -10.32 5.97 -10.45
N PRO A 314 -11.32 5.02 -10.64
CA PRO A 314 -12.53 4.80 -9.78
C PRO A 314 -12.58 3.71 -8.67
N VAL A 315 -12.54 4.11 -7.41
CA VAL A 315 -12.26 3.36 -6.16
C VAL A 315 -13.40 2.43 -5.68
N VAL A 316 -13.02 1.34 -4.98
CA VAL A 316 -13.91 0.62 -4.03
C VAL A 316 -13.58 0.99 -2.57
N ALA A 317 -14.58 1.27 -1.77
CA ALA A 317 -14.42 1.29 -0.32
C ALA A 317 -14.51 -0.15 0.20
N LEU A 318 -13.38 -0.75 0.59
CA LEU A 318 -13.40 -1.84 1.54
C LEU A 318 -13.82 -1.26 2.89
N ARG A 319 -15.02 -1.62 3.31
CA ARG A 319 -15.54 -1.36 4.64
C ARG A 319 -15.50 -2.66 5.42
N THR A 320 -15.12 -2.57 6.67
CA THR A 320 -15.16 -3.71 7.59
C THR A 320 -16.21 -3.49 8.66
N VAL A 321 -16.73 -4.57 9.23
CA VAL A 321 -17.70 -4.59 10.35
C VAL A 321 -17.10 -3.93 11.59
N GLU A 322 -15.77 -3.82 11.60
CA GLU A 322 -14.91 -3.17 12.56
C GLU A 322 -14.54 -1.73 12.17
N GLY A 323 -14.75 -1.28 10.95
CA GLY A 323 -14.53 0.11 10.56
C GLY A 323 -13.11 0.53 10.12
N PRO A 324 -12.00 -0.22 10.28
CA PRO A 324 -10.85 -0.01 9.40
C PRO A 324 -11.33 -0.10 7.96
N ALA A 325 -11.29 1.04 7.29
CA ALA A 325 -11.74 1.20 5.93
C ALA A 325 -10.55 1.65 5.09
N LEU A 326 -10.39 0.98 3.97
CA LEU A 326 -9.37 1.33 2.99
C LEU A 326 -10.07 1.67 1.69
N ARG A 327 -9.57 2.71 1.06
CA ARG A 327 -10.00 3.16 -0.26
C ARG A 327 -8.97 2.53 -1.19
N LEU A 328 -9.41 1.45 -1.81
CA LEU A 328 -8.64 0.53 -2.65
C LEU A 328 -9.53 0.07 -3.78
N THR A 329 -9.22 -1.02 -4.50
CA THR A 329 -10.01 -1.35 -5.69
C THR A 329 -9.96 -2.83 -6.00
N ALA A 330 -10.68 -3.25 -7.06
CA ALA A 330 -10.98 -4.64 -7.23
C ALA A 330 -9.74 -5.55 -7.27
N ASP A 331 -8.62 -5.15 -7.90
CA ASP A 331 -7.34 -5.90 -7.88
C ASP A 331 -6.51 -5.82 -6.58
N HIS A 332 -6.86 -4.97 -5.61
CA HIS A 332 -6.10 -4.87 -4.34
C HIS A 332 -6.13 -6.14 -3.47
N ARG A 333 -5.26 -7.18 -3.66
CA ARG A 333 -5.34 -8.40 -2.80
C ARG A 333 -5.16 -8.08 -1.35
N VAL A 334 -6.18 -8.08 -0.52
CA VAL A 334 -5.93 -7.89 0.91
C VAL A 334 -5.33 -9.17 1.45
N LEU A 335 -4.38 -9.05 2.38
CA LEU A 335 -3.99 -10.23 3.15
C LEU A 335 -5.22 -10.66 3.93
N THR A 336 -5.83 -11.76 3.52
CA THR A 336 -7.02 -12.34 4.16
C THR A 336 -6.64 -13.50 5.07
N VAL A 337 -7.53 -13.77 6.01
CA VAL A 337 -7.48 -14.92 6.91
C VAL A 337 -8.32 -16.05 6.30
N ASP A 338 -7.67 -16.95 5.59
CA ASP A 338 -8.28 -18.17 5.03
C ASP A 338 -8.80 -19.10 6.15
N GLU A 339 -7.96 -19.35 7.16
CA GLU A 339 -8.25 -20.25 8.27
C GLU A 339 -7.64 -19.66 9.55
N GLU A 340 -8.42 -19.52 10.62
CA GLU A 340 -7.91 -19.14 11.93
C GLU A 340 -8.40 -20.08 13.03
N THR A 341 -7.43 -20.63 13.76
CA THR A 341 -7.64 -21.43 14.96
C THR A 341 -6.93 -20.77 16.14
N ARG A 342 -7.12 -21.32 17.35
CA ARG A 342 -6.45 -20.83 18.58
C ARG A 342 -4.91 -20.87 18.51
N TYR A 343 -4.35 -21.69 17.62
CA TYR A 343 -2.91 -22.02 17.55
C TYR A 343 -2.25 -21.71 16.19
N ARG A 344 -3.02 -21.73 15.10
CA ARG A 344 -2.54 -21.53 13.72
C ARG A 344 -3.45 -20.54 12.99
N ARG A 345 -2.85 -19.57 12.31
CA ARG A 345 -3.51 -18.75 11.27
C ARG A 345 -2.87 -19.07 9.93
N LYS A 346 -3.70 -19.32 8.92
CA LYS A 346 -3.33 -19.36 7.51
C LYS A 346 -3.82 -18.07 6.88
N VAL A 347 -2.96 -17.44 6.10
CA VAL A 347 -3.27 -16.18 5.43
C VAL A 347 -2.98 -16.32 3.94
N ALA A 348 -3.83 -15.72 3.13
CA ALA A 348 -3.75 -15.73 1.68
C ALA A 348 -4.15 -14.35 1.16
N TRP A 349 -3.62 -13.96 0.01
CA TRP A 349 -3.86 -12.64 -0.53
C TRP A 349 -5.03 -12.74 -1.55
N ARG A 350 -6.15 -12.03 -1.31
CA ARG A 350 -7.37 -12.05 -2.18
C ARG A 350 -7.82 -10.65 -2.63
N PRO A 351 -7.98 -10.39 -3.95
CA PRO A 351 -8.29 -9.06 -4.51
C PRO A 351 -9.45 -8.37 -3.81
N ALA A 352 -9.42 -7.06 -3.57
CA ALA A 352 -10.43 -6.44 -2.70
C ALA A 352 -11.83 -6.54 -3.30
N GLY A 353 -11.97 -6.53 -4.62
CA GLY A 353 -13.23 -6.75 -5.33
C GLY A 353 -13.68 -8.22 -5.35
N ASP A 354 -12.78 -9.16 -5.05
CA ASP A 354 -13.13 -10.57 -4.82
C ASP A 354 -13.60 -10.81 -3.37
N LEU A 355 -13.34 -9.88 -2.44
CA LEU A 355 -13.74 -10.01 -1.03
C LEU A 355 -15.24 -9.88 -0.86
N ARG A 356 -15.81 -10.79 -0.06
CA ARG A 356 -17.25 -10.86 0.17
C ARG A 356 -17.58 -10.50 1.62
N PRO A 357 -18.79 -9.98 1.91
CA PRO A 357 -19.25 -9.80 3.28
C PRO A 357 -19.07 -11.09 4.11
N GLY A 358 -18.33 -11.01 5.21
CA GLY A 358 -17.95 -12.15 6.05
C GLY A 358 -16.56 -12.76 5.79
N ASP A 359 -15.87 -12.42 4.69
CA ASP A 359 -14.41 -12.65 4.60
C ASP A 359 -13.68 -11.85 5.70
N ARG A 360 -12.44 -12.20 6.01
CA ARG A 360 -11.64 -11.49 7.02
C ARG A 360 -10.31 -11.02 6.46
N VAL A 361 -10.05 -9.72 6.56
CA VAL A 361 -8.80 -9.06 6.18
C VAL A 361 -7.88 -8.94 7.40
N VAL A 362 -6.57 -8.98 7.20
CA VAL A 362 -5.54 -8.83 8.23
C VAL A 362 -5.21 -7.36 8.42
N LEU A 363 -5.18 -6.95 9.69
CA LEU A 363 -4.71 -5.65 10.14
C LEU A 363 -3.25 -5.75 10.60
N HIS A 364 -2.56 -4.62 10.64
CA HIS A 364 -1.19 -4.55 11.13
C HIS A 364 -1.05 -4.56 12.66
N ASN A 365 -0.01 -5.26 13.13
CA ASN A 365 0.36 -5.33 14.54
C ASN A 365 1.47 -4.32 14.89
N HIS A 366 1.10 -3.09 15.22
CA HIS A 366 2.05 -2.04 15.63
C HIS A 366 2.36 -1.98 17.14
N ARG A 367 2.01 -2.99 17.96
CA ARG A 367 2.15 -2.91 19.44
C ARG A 367 3.59 -2.72 19.92
N THR A 368 4.54 -3.27 19.17
CA THR A 368 5.97 -3.16 19.42
C THR A 368 6.54 -1.80 18.99
N LEU A 369 5.74 -0.97 18.30
CA LEU A 369 6.03 0.44 18.08
C LEU A 369 5.73 1.20 19.39
N ALA A 370 6.78 1.75 19.99
CA ALA A 370 6.71 2.45 21.28
C ALA A 370 6.80 3.99 21.16
N HIS A 371 7.47 4.48 20.11
CA HIS A 371 7.78 5.89 19.89
C HIS A 371 7.98 6.20 18.40
N TRP A 372 7.61 7.41 17.99
CA TRP A 372 7.96 8.06 16.72
C TRP A 372 7.94 9.59 16.92
N PRO A 373 8.70 10.36 16.13
CA PRO A 373 8.83 11.81 16.29
C PRO A 373 7.60 12.60 15.82
N GLY A 374 7.54 13.88 16.17
CA GLY A 374 6.52 14.84 15.70
C GLY A 374 6.70 16.20 16.37
N ALA A 375 5.94 17.20 15.93
CA ALA A 375 6.13 18.60 16.33
C ALA A 375 5.73 18.90 17.78
N HIS A 376 4.66 18.26 18.27
CA HIS A 376 4.03 18.57 19.55
C HIS A 376 4.08 17.40 20.54
N GLY A 377 3.88 17.72 21.82
CA GLY A 377 3.90 16.78 22.93
C GLY A 377 2.51 16.43 23.46
N GLU A 378 2.51 15.77 24.61
CA GLU A 378 1.31 15.29 25.29
C GLU A 378 0.47 16.43 25.92
N ASP A 379 1.11 17.50 26.37
CA ASP A 379 0.43 18.68 26.91
C ASP A 379 -0.36 19.43 25.84
N GLU A 380 0.27 19.64 24.69
CA GLU A 380 -0.33 20.24 23.51
C GLU A 380 -1.47 19.36 23.01
N GLY A 381 -1.24 18.04 22.94
CA GLY A 381 -2.28 17.07 22.64
C GLY A 381 -3.47 17.18 23.60
N TYR A 382 -3.25 17.41 24.90
CA TYR A 382 -4.33 17.52 25.89
C TYR A 382 -5.06 18.85 25.88
N LEU A 383 -4.43 19.93 25.39
CA LEU A 383 -5.08 21.23 25.16
C LEU A 383 -5.80 21.35 23.81
N ILE A 384 -5.39 20.55 22.82
CA ILE A 384 -5.97 20.44 21.47
C ILE A 384 -6.85 19.22 21.18
N GLY A 385 -7.02 18.22 22.04
CA GLY A 385 -7.25 18.40 23.48
C GLY A 385 -8.30 19.50 23.76
N LEU A 386 -8.82 19.74 24.97
CA LEU A 386 -10.08 20.43 25.39
C LEU A 386 -11.12 21.05 24.32
N LEU A 387 -11.19 20.58 23.05
CA LEU A 387 -11.71 21.04 21.72
C LEU A 387 -12.59 20.04 20.85
N LEU A 388 -12.73 18.71 21.16
CA LEU A 388 -13.70 17.72 20.56
C LEU A 388 -14.71 16.81 21.48
N GLY A 389 -14.72 16.71 22.85
CA GLY A 389 -15.84 16.55 23.94
C GLY A 389 -16.63 17.74 24.79
N ASP A 390 -16.09 18.81 25.47
CA ASP A 390 -16.71 19.81 26.44
C ASP A 390 -16.14 21.31 26.59
N GLY A 391 -15.22 21.92 25.78
CA GLY A 391 -14.67 23.35 25.83
C GLY A 391 -15.45 24.68 25.40
N THR A 392 -14.83 25.63 24.62
CA THR A 392 -15.37 26.77 23.75
C THR A 392 -14.31 27.51 22.81
N LEU A 393 -14.45 27.60 21.45
CA LEU A 393 -13.47 28.20 20.48
C LEU A 393 -14.15 29.35 19.72
N LYS A 394 -13.47 30.49 19.67
CA LYS A 394 -14.01 31.75 19.17
C LYS A 394 -13.05 32.43 18.21
N ALA A 395 -13.55 33.45 17.53
CA ALA A 395 -12.74 34.34 16.69
C ALA A 395 -11.50 34.90 17.42
N ASP A 396 -11.58 35.16 18.73
CA ASP A 396 -10.51 35.79 19.52
C ASP A 396 -9.76 34.86 20.50
N LYS A 397 -10.37 33.78 21.00
CA LYS A 397 -9.78 32.91 22.04
C LYS A 397 -10.36 31.49 22.08
N ALA A 398 -9.60 30.57 22.66
CA ALA A 398 -10.06 29.27 23.13
C ALA A 398 -10.41 29.35 24.62
N VAL A 399 -11.41 28.60 25.06
CA VAL A 399 -12.17 28.76 26.32
C VAL A 399 -12.62 27.39 26.81
N LEU A 400 -11.73 26.61 27.39
CA LEU A 400 -12.06 25.27 27.89
C LEU A 400 -13.15 25.39 28.97
N SER A 401 -14.09 24.45 29.04
CA SER A 401 -15.23 24.50 29.98
C SER A 401 -15.29 23.19 30.77
N ALA A 402 -15.76 23.28 32.01
CA ALA A 402 -15.83 22.15 32.93
C ALA A 402 -16.96 22.35 33.94
N TRP A 403 -17.75 21.30 34.20
CA TRP A 403 -18.90 21.36 35.11
C TRP A 403 -18.68 20.50 36.36
N PRO A 404 -18.04 21.01 37.43
CA PRO A 404 -17.88 20.29 38.71
C PRO A 404 -19.22 20.08 39.46
N GLY A 405 -20.29 20.76 39.04
CA GLY A 405 -21.62 20.65 39.64
C GLY A 405 -21.76 21.47 40.92
N ARG A 406 -22.80 21.20 41.72
CA ARG A 406 -23.04 21.96 42.95
C ARG A 406 -21.99 21.65 44.03
N ALA A 407 -21.65 22.66 44.83
CA ALA A 407 -20.95 22.43 46.09
C ALA A 407 -21.85 21.63 47.05
N VAL A 408 -21.30 20.61 47.69
CA VAL A 408 -21.96 19.83 48.74
C VAL A 408 -21.44 20.27 50.11
N ALA A 409 -22.27 20.13 51.15
CA ALA A 409 -22.05 20.74 52.48
C ALA A 409 -20.68 20.42 53.15
N ASN A 410 -20.02 19.34 52.73
CA ASN A 410 -18.72 18.91 53.26
C ASN A 410 -17.52 19.46 52.45
N GLY A 411 -17.67 20.61 51.77
CA GLY A 411 -16.60 21.26 51.01
C GLY A 411 -16.22 20.62 49.67
N GLY A 412 -16.90 19.55 49.27
CA GLY A 412 -16.71 18.89 47.97
C GLY A 412 -17.60 19.45 46.86
N VAL A 413 -17.43 18.93 45.66
CA VAL A 413 -18.31 19.18 44.50
C VAL A 413 -19.01 17.89 44.06
N GLU A 414 -20.21 18.02 43.50
CA GLU A 414 -21.07 16.93 43.00
C GLU A 414 -20.35 15.97 42.03
N ARG A 415 -19.39 16.47 41.26
CA ARG A 415 -18.68 15.77 40.18
C ARG A 415 -17.16 15.84 40.43
N PRO A 416 -16.64 15.23 41.52
CA PRO A 416 -15.28 15.51 42.03
C PRO A 416 -14.17 15.11 41.05
N GLY A 417 -14.46 14.18 40.14
CA GLY A 417 -13.58 13.82 39.03
C GLY A 417 -13.22 14.98 38.10
N VAL A 418 -14.05 16.03 38.02
CA VAL A 418 -13.82 17.21 37.17
C VAL A 418 -12.57 17.98 37.59
N LEU A 419 -12.23 17.94 38.88
CA LEU A 419 -11.06 18.62 39.44
C LEU A 419 -9.74 18.08 38.85
N GLY A 420 -9.66 16.78 38.55
CA GLY A 420 -8.45 16.20 37.94
C GLY A 420 -8.25 16.60 36.47
N VAL A 421 -9.34 16.79 35.71
CA VAL A 421 -9.27 17.42 34.38
C VAL A 421 -8.82 18.86 34.51
N MET A 422 -9.50 19.64 35.36
CA MET A 422 -9.17 21.05 35.55
C MET A 422 -7.70 21.27 35.95
N ALA A 423 -7.17 20.45 36.87
CA ALA A 423 -5.80 20.54 37.35
C ALA A 423 -4.76 20.21 36.26
N ARG A 424 -4.91 19.09 35.57
CA ARG A 424 -4.00 18.70 34.48
C ARG A 424 -4.07 19.70 33.33
N ALA A 425 -5.23 20.31 33.09
CA ALA A 425 -5.49 21.22 31.98
C ALA A 425 -4.88 22.59 32.24
N GLU A 426 -4.99 23.07 33.48
CA GLU A 426 -4.29 24.27 33.93
C GLU A 426 -2.77 24.05 33.93
N ALA A 427 -2.28 22.87 34.34
CA ALA A 427 -0.87 22.53 34.29
C ALA A 427 -0.29 22.56 32.87
N ALA A 428 -1.02 22.05 31.87
CA ALA A 428 -0.63 22.17 30.47
C ALA A 428 -0.75 23.63 29.98
N ALA A 429 -1.87 24.31 30.25
CA ALA A 429 -2.10 25.68 29.78
C ALA A 429 -1.07 26.69 30.31
N ARG A 430 -0.53 26.47 31.52
CA ARG A 430 0.56 27.26 32.11
C ARG A 430 1.93 27.02 31.47
N ARG A 431 2.12 25.95 30.68
CA ARG A 431 3.34 25.70 29.88
C ARG A 431 3.31 26.45 28.54
N LEU A 432 2.13 26.80 28.03
CA LEU A 432 1.97 27.65 26.85
C LEU A 432 2.20 29.15 27.17
N PRO A 433 2.53 29.97 26.14
CA PRO A 433 2.60 31.43 26.29
C PRO A 433 1.30 32.04 26.80
N HIS A 434 1.37 32.77 27.91
CA HIS A 434 0.23 33.42 28.55
C HIS A 434 0.59 34.84 29.01
N ARG A 435 -0.42 35.69 29.20
CA ARG A 435 -0.24 37.02 29.81
C ARG A 435 -0.01 36.88 31.31
N SER A 436 0.66 37.86 31.92
CA SER A 436 0.90 37.92 33.36
C SER A 436 -0.38 38.00 34.23
N ASP A 437 -1.52 38.32 33.63
CA ASP A 437 -2.85 38.36 34.28
C ASP A 437 -3.70 37.11 34.01
N PHE A 438 -3.13 36.01 33.51
CA PHE A 438 -3.84 34.75 33.27
C PHE A 438 -4.26 34.06 34.59
N ALA A 439 -5.53 34.21 34.95
CA ALA A 439 -6.11 33.75 36.22
C ALA A 439 -6.53 32.26 36.26
N GLY A 440 -6.29 31.47 35.21
CA GLY A 440 -6.70 30.05 35.17
C GLY A 440 -8.22 29.85 34.95
N TRP A 441 -8.83 28.98 35.76
CA TRP A 441 -10.27 28.65 35.66
C TRP A 441 -11.18 29.69 36.35
N MET A 442 -12.10 30.28 35.59
CA MET A 442 -13.07 31.28 36.05
C MET A 442 -14.51 30.71 36.12
N SER A 443 -15.25 31.00 37.18
CA SER A 443 -16.65 30.56 37.33
C SER A 443 -17.62 31.44 36.53
N VAL A 444 -18.60 30.82 35.87
CA VAL A 444 -19.66 31.53 35.12
C VAL A 444 -20.95 31.57 35.93
N ALA A 445 -21.35 32.79 36.32
CA ALA A 445 -22.52 33.04 37.15
C ALA A 445 -23.80 32.39 36.57
N GLY A 446 -24.55 31.71 37.44
CA GLY A 446 -25.84 31.09 37.13
C GLY A 446 -25.80 29.76 36.36
N ARG A 447 -24.62 29.18 36.09
CA ARG A 447 -24.48 27.97 35.23
C ARG A 447 -23.83 26.75 35.88
N GLY A 448 -23.04 26.93 36.93
CA GLY A 448 -22.21 25.85 37.49
C GLY A 448 -21.07 25.40 36.53
N GLU A 449 -20.67 26.32 35.65
CA GLU A 449 -19.69 26.16 34.58
C GLU A 449 -18.39 26.88 34.99
N MET A 450 -17.25 26.20 34.92
CA MET A 450 -15.92 26.78 35.04
C MET A 450 -15.32 26.93 33.63
N ARG A 451 -14.60 28.02 33.35
CA ARG A 451 -13.97 28.29 32.04
C ARG A 451 -12.50 28.70 32.14
N LEU A 452 -11.62 28.07 31.38
CA LEU A 452 -10.21 28.47 31.21
C LEU A 452 -10.02 29.07 29.81
N SER A 453 -9.78 30.39 29.75
CA SER A 453 -9.63 31.12 28.48
C SER A 453 -8.18 31.47 28.18
N LEU A 454 -7.63 31.00 27.04
CA LEU A 454 -6.25 31.29 26.66
C LEU A 454 -6.08 31.45 25.14
N GLY A 455 -5.32 32.48 24.74
CA GLY A 455 -5.01 32.78 23.34
C GLY A 455 -4.09 31.75 22.68
N ALA A 456 -3.08 31.23 23.40
CA ALA A 456 -2.14 30.25 22.85
C ALA A 456 -2.81 28.91 22.50
N ILE A 457 -3.84 28.47 23.24
CA ILE A 457 -4.63 27.28 22.87
C ILE A 457 -5.35 27.51 21.53
N ARG A 458 -5.83 28.72 21.25
CA ARG A 458 -6.38 29.07 19.92
C ARG A 458 -5.30 29.11 18.84
N SER A 459 -4.10 29.64 19.14
CA SER A 459 -2.99 29.64 18.16
C SER A 459 -2.61 28.22 17.75
N LEU A 460 -2.42 27.35 18.74
CA LEU A 460 -2.10 25.93 18.56
C LEU A 460 -3.26 25.16 17.89
N ALA A 461 -4.51 25.51 18.17
CA ALA A 461 -5.69 24.95 17.48
C ALA A 461 -5.70 25.31 15.99
N LEU A 462 -5.41 26.57 15.65
CA LEU A 462 -5.34 27.03 14.26
C LEU A 462 -4.13 26.41 13.51
N GLU A 463 -2.98 26.28 14.18
CA GLU A 463 -1.81 25.57 13.67
C GLU A 463 -2.13 24.12 13.31
N LEU A 464 -2.94 23.46 14.13
CA LEU A 464 -3.41 22.09 13.93
C LEU A 464 -4.71 22.01 13.10
N GLY A 465 -5.10 23.09 12.42
CA GLY A 465 -6.16 23.13 11.40
C GLY A 465 -7.60 23.21 11.91
N LEU A 466 -7.82 23.59 13.16
CA LEU A 466 -9.14 23.66 13.81
C LEU A 466 -9.69 25.08 13.79
N ALA A 467 -10.98 25.24 13.48
CA ALA A 467 -11.62 26.52 13.25
C ALA A 467 -12.84 26.75 14.15
N PRO A 468 -13.24 28.01 14.43
CA PRO A 468 -14.51 28.30 15.09
C PRO A 468 -15.68 27.68 14.33
N GLY A 469 -16.42 26.77 14.99
CA GLY A 469 -17.52 26.00 14.38
C GLY A 469 -17.10 24.71 13.65
N GLY A 470 -15.82 24.52 13.30
CA GLY A 470 -15.32 23.35 12.58
C GLY A 470 -14.17 22.67 13.31
N LYS A 471 -14.45 21.56 14.00
CA LYS A 471 -13.48 20.82 14.82
C LYS A 471 -13.66 19.32 14.57
N GLY A 472 -12.71 18.74 13.86
CA GLY A 472 -12.61 17.32 13.53
C GLY A 472 -11.20 16.83 13.85
N VAL A 473 -10.93 15.53 13.74
CA VAL A 473 -9.53 15.07 13.65
C VAL A 473 -8.93 15.55 12.31
N THR A 474 -7.83 16.28 12.36
CA THR A 474 -7.15 16.82 11.17
C THR A 474 -5.92 16.01 10.80
N PRO A 475 -5.41 16.11 9.55
CA PRO A 475 -4.12 15.53 9.20
C PRO A 475 -2.94 16.06 10.05
N ALA A 476 -3.01 17.29 10.56
CA ALA A 476 -1.96 17.85 11.43
C ALA A 476 -1.96 17.21 12.84
N ILE A 477 -3.13 16.77 13.31
CA ILE A 477 -3.30 15.92 14.50
C ILE A 477 -2.78 14.50 14.23
N GLU A 478 -3.09 13.90 13.08
CA GLU A 478 -2.66 12.53 12.75
C GLU A 478 -1.17 12.41 12.36
N ARG A 479 -0.50 13.45 11.85
CA ARG A 479 0.96 13.42 11.55
C ARG A 479 1.86 13.47 12.78
N ASN A 480 1.29 13.70 13.97
CA ASN A 480 2.03 14.14 15.14
C ASN A 480 2.68 13.00 15.95
N SER A 481 3.43 13.37 16.99
CA SER A 481 4.27 12.44 17.75
C SER A 481 3.45 11.37 18.48
N ALA A 482 4.09 10.25 18.83
CA ALA A 482 3.48 9.26 19.72
C ALA A 482 3.04 9.88 21.06
N GLY A 483 3.74 10.91 21.55
CA GLY A 483 3.38 11.65 22.77
C GLY A 483 2.14 12.53 22.57
N PHE A 484 1.99 13.18 21.42
CA PHE A 484 0.80 13.96 21.08
C PHE A 484 -0.41 13.07 20.80
N TYR A 485 -0.24 11.89 20.20
CA TYR A 485 -1.30 10.88 20.14
C TYR A 485 -1.77 10.52 21.55
N ARG A 486 -0.82 10.18 22.41
CA ARG A 486 -1.05 10.02 23.86
C ARG A 486 -1.39 11.32 24.59
N GLY A 487 -1.57 12.44 23.90
CA GLY A 487 -2.11 13.70 24.42
C GLY A 487 -3.49 14.02 23.83
N PHE A 488 -3.85 13.49 22.65
CA PHE A 488 -5.09 13.74 21.90
C PHE A 488 -6.11 12.56 21.86
N LEU A 489 -5.64 11.31 21.81
CA LEU A 489 -6.36 10.06 22.17
C LEU A 489 -6.23 9.71 23.64
N ARG A 490 -5.18 10.28 24.22
CA ARG A 490 -5.32 11.52 25.00
C ARG A 490 -6.66 12.29 24.82
N GLY A 491 -6.73 13.61 24.95
CA GLY A 491 -7.84 14.44 24.43
C GLY A 491 -9.31 13.95 24.51
N LEU A 492 -9.82 13.06 23.65
CA LEU A 492 -11.22 13.16 23.23
C LEU A 492 -12.29 12.90 24.33
N PHE A 493 -11.92 12.17 25.38
CA PHE A 493 -12.83 11.43 26.23
C PHE A 493 -12.95 11.73 27.76
N ASP A 494 -12.04 12.34 28.53
CA ASP A 494 -12.38 12.79 29.91
C ASP A 494 -13.54 13.78 29.87
N ALA A 495 -13.75 14.47 28.76
CA ALA A 495 -15.05 15.00 28.37
C ALA A 495 -16.02 13.87 27.98
N ASP A 496 -15.83 13.27 26.79
CA ASP A 496 -16.91 12.56 26.09
C ASP A 496 -16.91 11.02 26.10
N GLY A 497 -16.01 10.34 26.85
CA GLY A 497 -15.89 8.88 27.04
C GLY A 497 -15.65 8.46 28.50
N SER A 498 -16.01 7.26 29.00
CA SER A 498 -16.72 7.28 30.32
C SER A 498 -16.94 6.03 31.20
N VAL A 499 -18.13 5.82 31.87
CA VAL A 499 -18.38 4.81 32.97
C VAL A 499 -19.83 4.33 33.26
N GLN A 500 -20.09 3.02 33.08
CA GLN A 500 -21.38 2.26 33.05
C GLN A 500 -21.10 0.76 32.70
N GLY A 501 -22.03 -0.07 32.18
CA GLY A 501 -21.74 -1.48 31.81
C GLY A 501 -21.11 -2.37 32.92
N SER A 502 -20.74 -3.63 32.65
CA SER A 502 -19.78 -4.45 33.47
C SER A 502 -19.57 -5.90 32.98
N GLN A 503 -18.97 -6.81 33.82
CA GLN A 503 -19.08 -8.28 33.75
C GLN A 503 -20.45 -8.76 33.28
N GLU A 504 -21.57 -8.14 33.66
CA GLU A 504 -22.84 -8.72 33.23
C GLU A 504 -23.11 -8.46 31.75
N LYS A 505 -22.66 -7.34 31.19
CA LYS A 505 -23.12 -6.89 29.88
C LYS A 505 -22.04 -6.73 28.81
N GLY A 506 -20.77 -6.83 29.17
CA GLY A 506 -19.67 -6.52 28.29
C GLY A 506 -18.71 -5.55 28.95
N VAL A 507 -17.60 -6.03 29.52
CA VAL A 507 -16.53 -5.17 30.00
C VAL A 507 -15.77 -4.66 28.80
N SER A 508 -15.85 -3.36 28.58
CA SER A 508 -15.49 -2.68 27.36
C SER A 508 -15.56 -1.18 27.62
N VAL A 509 -15.51 -0.31 26.58
CA VAL A 509 -15.29 1.14 26.71
C VAL A 509 -15.83 1.97 25.49
N ARG A 510 -16.08 3.30 25.60
CA ARG A 510 -16.89 4.32 24.80
C ARG A 510 -16.53 5.82 25.10
N LEU A 511 -16.46 6.70 24.05
CA LEU A 511 -16.43 8.18 23.78
C LEU A 511 -17.53 8.51 22.76
N ALA A 512 -18.53 9.41 22.89
CA ALA A 512 -19.53 9.68 21.80
C ALA A 512 -19.45 11.05 21.14
N GLN A 513 -19.99 11.15 19.92
CA GLN A 513 -19.97 12.29 18.99
C GLN A 513 -21.04 12.09 17.89
N SER A 514 -21.45 13.21 17.28
CA SER A 514 -22.31 13.25 16.09
C SER A 514 -21.57 13.26 14.74
N ASP A 515 -20.26 13.53 14.74
CA ASP A 515 -19.43 13.36 13.53
C ASP A 515 -18.96 11.91 13.43
N VAL A 516 -18.88 11.35 12.22
CA VAL A 516 -18.32 10.01 11.97
C VAL A 516 -16.84 10.05 11.55
N ALA A 517 -16.36 11.16 10.99
CA ALA A 517 -15.01 11.29 10.44
C ALA A 517 -13.94 11.41 11.54
N THR A 518 -14.22 12.18 12.59
CA THR A 518 -13.45 12.23 13.85
C THR A 518 -13.17 10.85 14.39
N LEU A 519 -14.09 9.90 14.21
CA LEU A 519 -14.02 8.56 14.82
C LEU A 519 -13.09 7.65 14.04
N GLN A 520 -13.05 7.84 12.73
CA GLN A 520 -12.15 7.15 11.82
C GLN A 520 -10.73 7.70 11.96
N GLY A 521 -10.57 9.00 12.22
CA GLY A 521 -9.28 9.59 12.63
C GLY A 521 -8.78 9.00 13.94
N VAL A 522 -9.62 9.03 14.97
CA VAL A 522 -9.39 8.37 16.27
C VAL A 522 -8.98 6.91 16.08
N GLN A 523 -9.81 6.09 15.41
CA GLN A 523 -9.56 4.68 15.06
C GLN A 523 -8.18 4.42 14.42
N ARG A 524 -7.76 5.31 13.52
CA ARG A 524 -6.47 5.18 12.83
C ARG A 524 -5.29 5.54 13.73
N MET A 525 -5.41 6.63 14.50
CA MET A 525 -4.36 7.03 15.45
C MET A 525 -4.07 5.88 16.42
N LEU A 526 -5.14 5.28 16.89
CA LEU A 526 -5.23 4.12 17.75
C LEU A 526 -4.61 2.85 17.14
N ALA A 527 -4.94 2.50 15.89
CA ALA A 527 -4.34 1.36 15.18
C ALA A 527 -2.80 1.35 15.22
N ARG A 528 -2.18 2.53 15.09
CA ARG A 528 -0.71 2.70 15.09
C ARG A 528 -0.08 2.54 16.47
N LEU A 529 -0.85 2.72 17.53
CA LEU A 529 -0.47 2.37 18.89
C LEU A 529 -0.66 0.87 19.17
N GLY A 530 -1.05 0.08 18.16
CA GLY A 530 -1.12 -1.37 18.19
C GLY A 530 -2.51 -1.95 18.45
N ILE A 531 -3.56 -1.17 18.21
CA ILE A 531 -4.88 -1.41 18.80
C ILE A 531 -6.02 -1.51 17.78
N VAL A 532 -7.01 -2.37 18.01
CA VAL A 532 -8.02 -2.72 16.97
C VAL A 532 -9.44 -2.38 17.38
N SER A 533 -10.04 -1.47 16.62
CA SER A 533 -11.36 -0.87 16.86
C SER A 533 -12.50 -1.37 15.96
N ARG A 534 -13.76 -1.09 16.33
CA ARG A 534 -15.04 -1.56 15.73
C ARG A 534 -16.14 -0.50 15.47
N LEU A 535 -16.14 0.29 14.39
CA LEU A 535 -17.17 1.30 14.08
C LEU A 535 -18.57 0.74 13.70
N TYR A 536 -19.53 0.84 14.62
CA TYR A 536 -20.97 0.85 14.36
C TYR A 536 -21.46 2.29 14.04
N ALA A 537 -22.59 2.40 13.32
CA ALA A 537 -23.31 3.66 13.10
C ALA A 537 -24.80 3.53 13.54
N GLU A 538 -25.53 4.65 13.52
CA GLU A 538 -26.98 4.87 13.80
C GLU A 538 -27.74 3.88 14.74
N ARG A 539 -28.16 4.36 15.93
CA ARG A 539 -28.67 3.48 17.04
C ARG A 539 -29.61 4.22 18.01
N ARG A 540 -29.44 5.55 18.23
CA ARG A 540 -30.53 6.55 18.34
C ARG A 540 -30.36 7.32 17.01
N PRO A 541 -31.26 7.19 16.03
CA PRO A 541 -31.16 7.99 14.82
C PRO A 541 -31.25 9.50 15.13
N ALA A 542 -31.13 10.32 14.09
CA ALA A 542 -31.41 11.75 14.20
C ALA A 542 -32.88 12.00 14.65
N GLY A 543 -33.12 13.12 15.33
CA GLY A 543 -34.46 13.55 15.74
C GLY A 543 -34.50 14.40 17.03
N PRO A 544 -35.70 14.77 17.50
CA PRO A 544 -35.90 15.59 18.70
C PRO A 544 -35.58 14.82 20.00
N ARG A 545 -34.37 15.01 20.55
CA ARG A 545 -33.85 14.28 21.73
C ARG A 545 -33.81 15.12 23.01
N ARG A 546 -33.14 14.59 24.07
CA ARG A 546 -33.06 15.13 25.45
C ARG A 546 -31.65 15.08 26.16
N LEU A 547 -30.63 15.90 25.80
CA LEU A 547 -29.25 16.09 26.44
C LEU A 547 -29.03 17.54 27.06
N PRO A 548 -28.01 18.02 27.83
CA PRO A 548 -28.13 19.26 28.69
C PRO A 548 -27.84 20.70 28.12
N ASP A 549 -28.53 21.82 28.53
CA ASP A 549 -28.25 23.24 28.06
C ASP A 549 -28.05 24.40 29.08
N GLY A 550 -28.57 24.42 30.32
CA GLY A 550 -27.79 24.89 31.49
C GLY A 550 -28.07 26.19 32.29
N ARG A 551 -29.27 26.81 32.28
CA ARG A 551 -29.89 27.50 33.46
C ARG A 551 -30.37 26.35 34.41
N GLY A 552 -29.57 25.26 34.46
CA GLY A 552 -29.92 23.82 34.31
C GLY A 552 -30.97 23.52 33.20
N GLY A 553 -30.90 22.52 32.30
CA GLY A 553 -31.79 22.39 31.07
C GLY A 553 -33.06 21.46 31.05
N LYS A 554 -34.02 21.58 30.04
CA LYS A 554 -34.92 20.63 29.21
C LYS A 554 -35.98 21.12 28.05
N ARG A 555 -35.65 21.54 26.78
CA ARG A 555 -36.47 21.92 25.53
C ARG A 555 -36.05 21.18 24.24
N GLU A 556 -36.95 20.87 23.29
CA GLU A 556 -36.58 20.14 22.05
C GLU A 556 -35.49 20.79 21.18
N TYR A 557 -34.48 19.98 20.85
CA TYR A 557 -33.44 20.25 19.85
C TYR A 557 -33.38 19.03 18.94
N ASP A 558 -33.37 19.28 17.64
CA ASP A 558 -33.11 18.28 16.62
C ASP A 558 -31.63 17.89 16.71
N CYS A 559 -31.38 16.68 17.19
CA CYS A 559 -30.04 16.13 17.28
C CYS A 559 -29.76 15.30 16.03
N ALA A 560 -28.54 15.42 15.50
CA ALA A 560 -28.03 14.48 14.51
C ALA A 560 -28.02 13.05 15.05
N ALA A 561 -27.74 12.07 14.18
CA ALA A 561 -27.26 10.78 14.65
C ALA A 561 -26.01 10.97 15.52
N ASP A 562 -25.81 10.12 16.53
CA ASP A 562 -24.46 9.90 17.04
C ASP A 562 -23.83 8.75 16.23
N HIS A 563 -22.56 8.40 16.47
CA HIS A 563 -21.90 7.21 15.88
C HIS A 563 -21.23 6.29 16.93
N GLU A 564 -20.58 5.15 16.58
CA GLU A 564 -19.99 4.17 17.55
C GLU A 564 -18.78 3.39 17.03
N LEU A 565 -17.60 4.03 16.90
CA LEU A 565 -16.34 3.27 17.06
C LEU A 565 -16.54 2.41 18.29
N VAL A 566 -16.34 1.10 18.27
CA VAL A 566 -16.47 0.21 19.42
C VAL A 566 -15.19 -0.42 19.64
N ILE A 567 -14.71 -0.41 20.85
CA ILE A 567 -13.66 -1.30 21.13
C ILE A 567 -14.11 -2.25 22.25
N ALA A 568 -13.53 -3.43 22.15
CA ALA A 568 -13.85 -4.70 22.74
C ALA A 568 -12.60 -5.56 22.54
N GLY A 569 -12.47 -6.68 23.24
CA GLY A 569 -11.33 -7.56 22.96
C GLY A 569 -10.00 -7.00 23.42
N GLU A 570 -8.84 -7.51 22.97
CA GLU A 570 -7.53 -7.11 23.54
C GLU A 570 -6.99 -5.79 23.03
N ASN A 571 -7.80 -4.88 23.49
CA ASN A 571 -8.03 -3.50 23.33
C ASN A 571 -8.66 -3.05 24.69
N LEU A 572 -9.16 -3.90 25.63
CA LEU A 572 -9.68 -3.55 26.99
C LEU A 572 -9.08 -4.16 28.32
N ALA A 573 -8.06 -3.50 28.87
CA ALA A 573 -7.43 -3.47 30.19
C ALA A 573 -6.08 -2.72 30.21
N VAL A 574 -5.38 -2.68 29.07
CA VAL A 574 -3.98 -2.30 28.91
C VAL A 574 -3.73 -0.75 28.68
N PHE A 575 -3.66 -0.03 27.51
CA PHE A 575 -4.13 1.36 26.93
C PHE A 575 -3.47 2.45 27.89
N ALA A 576 -3.66 2.38 29.22
CA ALA A 576 -3.14 3.14 30.37
C ALA A 576 -1.79 3.90 30.25
N GLU A 577 -0.66 3.18 30.29
CA GLU A 577 0.71 3.70 30.22
C GLU A 577 1.05 4.20 28.80
N ARG A 578 0.09 4.13 27.87
CA ARG A 578 -0.02 4.99 26.68
C ARG A 578 -0.99 6.17 26.92
N VAL A 579 -2.20 5.96 27.48
CA VAL A 579 -3.27 6.97 27.71
C VAL A 579 -4.13 6.58 28.92
N GLY A 580 -4.73 7.51 29.67
CA GLY A 580 -5.53 7.19 30.89
C GLY A 580 -6.68 8.16 31.21
N PHE A 581 -7.06 8.44 32.46
CA PHE A 581 -8.19 9.34 32.80
C PHE A 581 -7.86 10.49 33.76
N ALA A 582 -7.76 11.74 33.30
CA ALA A 582 -7.41 12.88 34.17
C ALA A 582 -8.62 13.17 35.06
N ASP A 583 -9.82 12.83 34.56
CA ASP A 583 -10.98 12.62 35.39
C ASP A 583 -10.73 11.57 36.47
N THR A 584 -10.52 11.96 37.72
CA THR A 584 -10.36 11.02 38.84
C THR A 584 -11.62 10.20 39.13
N GLY A 585 -12.80 10.58 38.62
CA GLY A 585 -14.08 9.88 38.80
C GLY A 585 -14.53 9.00 37.62
N LYS A 586 -13.92 9.22 36.46
CA LYS A 586 -13.73 8.17 35.45
C LYS A 586 -12.58 7.31 35.93
N GLN A 587 -11.31 7.75 36.01
CA GLN A 587 -10.13 7.00 36.53
C GLN A 587 -10.43 6.13 37.75
N ALA A 588 -11.03 6.65 38.82
CA ALA A 588 -11.27 5.92 40.08
C ALA A 588 -12.75 5.50 40.25
N ARG A 589 -13.49 5.40 39.16
CA ARG A 589 -14.23 4.15 38.94
C ARG A 589 -13.42 3.19 38.11
N LEU A 590 -12.62 3.72 37.20
CA LEU A 590 -11.80 3.10 36.20
C LEU A 590 -10.72 2.21 36.76
N ALA A 591 -10.90 1.54 37.89
CA ALA A 591 -10.71 0.10 38.07
C ALA A 591 -11.37 -0.34 39.36
N ALA A 592 -12.66 -0.46 39.19
CA ALA A 592 -13.26 -1.70 39.56
C ALA A 592 -12.65 -2.83 38.68
N ALA A 593 -13.15 -3.15 37.49
CA ALA A 593 -12.74 -4.25 36.60
C ALA A 593 -11.26 -4.50 36.18
N LEU A 594 -10.19 -3.89 36.73
CA LEU A 594 -8.86 -4.58 36.86
C LEU A 594 -8.47 -4.92 38.28
N GLY A 595 -9.00 -4.21 39.26
CA GLY A 595 -9.19 -4.83 40.55
C GLY A 595 -10.19 -5.94 40.45
N ARG A 596 -10.95 -6.07 39.33
CA ARG A 596 -12.21 -6.84 39.28
C ARG A 596 -12.45 -7.62 37.95
N TYR A 597 -11.58 -8.59 37.63
CA TYR A 597 -11.55 -9.47 36.44
C TYR A 597 -11.01 -10.98 36.45
N GLN A 598 -11.78 -12.10 36.48
CA GLN A 598 -11.20 -13.48 36.78
C GLN A 598 -10.93 -14.56 35.68
N ARG A 599 -11.07 -14.36 34.35
CA ARG A 599 -10.57 -15.36 33.36
C ARG A 599 -9.84 -14.75 32.17
N ARG A 600 -8.55 -15.00 31.92
CA ARG A 600 -7.90 -14.66 30.64
C ARG A 600 -8.68 -15.44 29.51
N LEU A 601 -8.92 -14.82 28.36
CA LEU A 601 -9.98 -14.98 27.33
C LEU A 601 -9.53 -15.76 26.02
N ASN A 602 -9.85 -15.29 24.78
CA ASN A 602 -9.03 -15.51 23.55
C ASN A 602 -8.31 -14.20 23.11
N ARG A 603 -7.67 -14.13 21.92
CA ARG A 603 -6.90 -12.97 21.39
C ARG A 603 -7.70 -12.12 20.37
N GLU A 604 -7.23 -10.90 20.11
CA GLU A 604 -7.48 -10.10 18.91
C GLU A 604 -6.88 -10.81 17.70
N GLY A 605 -7.63 -10.78 16.60
CA GLY A 605 -7.15 -11.23 15.32
C GLY A 605 -6.01 -10.32 14.83
N PHE A 606 -6.11 -9.01 15.02
CA PHE A 606 -5.59 -8.09 14.01
C PHE A 606 -6.16 -8.52 12.66
N ALA A 607 -7.48 -8.68 12.64
CA ALA A 607 -8.18 -9.11 11.45
C ALA A 607 -9.65 -8.71 11.54
N ALA A 608 -10.01 -7.74 10.70
CA ALA A 608 -11.35 -7.22 10.57
C ALA A 608 -12.17 -8.05 9.56
N THR A 609 -13.46 -8.14 9.79
CA THR A 609 -14.45 -8.80 8.95
C THR A 609 -14.92 -7.84 7.88
N VAL A 610 -14.88 -8.24 6.61
CA VAL A 610 -15.42 -7.47 5.49
C VAL A 610 -16.92 -7.28 5.73
N ASP A 611 -17.36 -6.03 5.80
CA ASP A 611 -18.78 -5.66 5.85
C ASP A 611 -19.31 -5.56 4.43
N SER A 612 -18.63 -4.74 3.63
CA SER A 612 -19.00 -4.45 2.26
C SER A 612 -17.79 -3.98 1.48
N VAL A 613 -17.77 -4.30 0.19
CA VAL A 613 -16.86 -3.72 -0.79
C VAL A 613 -17.73 -2.98 -1.77
N VAL A 614 -17.70 -1.65 -1.69
CA VAL A 614 -18.68 -0.80 -2.37
C VAL A 614 -17.96 0.11 -3.35
N GLU A 615 -18.49 0.18 -4.57
CA GLU A 615 -18.13 1.16 -5.58
C GLU A 615 -18.34 2.59 -5.04
N ILE A 616 -17.31 3.43 -4.97
CA ILE A 616 -17.42 4.81 -4.43
C ILE A 616 -16.99 5.92 -5.40
N GLY A 617 -16.65 5.59 -6.64
CA GLY A 617 -16.22 6.58 -7.62
C GLY A 617 -14.78 7.04 -7.41
N THR A 618 -14.46 8.25 -7.86
CA THR A 618 -13.38 8.40 -8.86
C THR A 618 -12.31 9.42 -8.42
N GLU A 619 -11.09 8.95 -8.09
CA GLU A 619 -10.19 9.60 -7.12
C GLU A 619 -8.67 9.37 -7.31
N PRO A 620 -7.84 10.24 -6.70
CA PRO A 620 -6.39 10.08 -6.56
C PRO A 620 -5.92 8.99 -5.59
N VAL A 621 -4.88 8.31 -6.04
CA VAL A 621 -4.20 7.13 -5.53
C VAL A 621 -2.69 7.18 -5.90
N PHE A 622 -1.83 6.26 -5.40
CA PHE A 622 -0.36 6.35 -5.14
C PHE A 622 0.29 4.90 -4.86
N ASP A 623 1.62 4.65 -4.66
CA ASP A 623 2.45 3.43 -4.23
C ASP A 623 4.02 3.47 -4.04
N ALA A 624 4.63 2.70 -3.10
CA ALA A 624 6.08 2.67 -2.83
C ALA A 624 6.77 1.34 -3.07
N SER A 625 7.89 1.33 -3.81
CA SER A 625 8.60 0.10 -4.15
C SER A 625 9.46 -0.51 -3.01
N ILE A 626 8.92 -0.65 -1.78
CA ILE A 626 9.54 -1.34 -0.62
C ILE A 626 10.13 -2.71 -1.00
N PRO A 627 11.47 -2.91 -0.97
CA PRO A 627 12.05 -4.19 -1.36
C PRO A 627 11.94 -5.26 -0.26
N GLY A 628 11.85 -6.53 -0.68
CA GLY A 628 12.05 -7.69 0.20
C GLY A 628 10.78 -8.18 0.91
N VAL A 629 10.25 -7.41 1.86
CA VAL A 629 9.05 -7.77 2.66
C VAL A 629 7.82 -8.05 1.78
N ASN A 630 7.80 -7.45 0.60
CA ASN A 630 6.73 -7.55 -0.39
C ASN A 630 5.35 -7.05 0.08
N ALA A 631 5.31 -6.36 1.24
CA ALA A 631 4.19 -5.57 1.71
C ALA A 631 4.53 -4.17 2.29
N PHE A 632 3.52 -3.40 2.75
CA PHE A 632 3.56 -2.24 3.68
C PHE A 632 2.18 -2.06 4.38
N ASP A 633 1.93 -0.98 5.16
CA ASP A 633 0.68 -0.63 5.85
C ASP A 633 -0.20 0.42 5.12
N ALA A 634 -1.52 0.21 5.02
CA ALA A 634 -2.49 1.19 4.52
C ALA A 634 -3.74 1.27 5.42
N ASN A 635 -3.92 2.38 6.15
CA ASN A 635 -4.99 2.56 7.14
C ASN A 635 -5.08 1.46 8.21
N GLY A 636 -3.97 0.77 8.51
CA GLY A 636 -3.95 -0.40 9.38
C GLY A 636 -4.19 -1.74 8.67
N ILE A 637 -4.35 -1.76 7.33
CA ILE A 637 -4.58 -2.95 6.49
C ILE A 637 -3.30 -3.29 5.69
N HIS A 638 -3.08 -4.56 5.36
CA HIS A 638 -1.80 -5.09 4.84
C HIS A 638 -1.79 -5.27 3.29
N VAL A 639 -0.75 -4.73 2.62
CA VAL A 639 -0.77 -4.21 1.22
C VAL A 639 0.64 -4.31 0.47
N HIS A 640 0.86 -4.19 -0.88
CA HIS A 640 1.91 -4.80 -1.82
C HIS A 640 2.61 -3.84 -2.88
N ASN A 641 3.36 -4.20 -3.98
CA ASN A 641 3.97 -3.33 -5.09
C ASN A 641 4.25 -4.06 -6.47
N CYS A 642 4.88 -3.41 -7.51
CA CYS A 642 5.04 -3.81 -8.95
C CYS A 642 6.16 -3.10 -9.84
N GLY A 643 6.33 -3.50 -11.15
CA GLY A 643 7.11 -2.92 -12.33
C GLY A 643 7.48 -3.86 -13.58
N GLU A 644 7.06 -3.65 -14.88
CA GLU A 644 7.54 -4.27 -16.22
C GLU A 644 7.00 -3.80 -17.68
N GLN A 645 5.95 -4.34 -18.41
CA GLN A 645 5.90 -4.39 -19.96
C GLN A 645 4.50 -4.27 -20.78
N PRO A 646 4.39 -3.93 -22.14
CA PRO A 646 3.12 -3.56 -22.90
C PRO A 646 2.56 -4.48 -24.06
N LEU A 647 1.20 -4.52 -24.25
CA LEU A 647 0.40 -5.50 -25.06
C LEU A 647 -0.96 -4.94 -25.62
N PRO A 648 -1.78 -5.67 -26.43
CA PRO A 648 -3.17 -5.29 -26.80
C PRO A 648 -4.22 -5.76 -25.78
N PRO A 649 -5.51 -5.40 -25.92
CA PRO A 649 -6.56 -5.82 -24.99
C PRO A 649 -6.65 -7.33 -24.73
N TYR A 650 -6.67 -7.70 -23.44
CA TYR A 650 -6.52 -9.07 -22.89
C TYR A 650 -5.23 -9.82 -23.29
N GLY A 651 -4.29 -9.13 -23.94
CA GLY A 651 -3.07 -9.68 -24.50
C GLY A 651 -2.03 -10.05 -23.48
N ALA A 652 -1.58 -11.31 -23.54
CA ALA A 652 -0.70 -11.91 -22.53
C ALA A 652 0.77 -11.98 -22.98
N CYS A 653 1.68 -11.76 -22.04
CA CYS A 653 3.13 -11.77 -22.23
C CYS A 653 3.77 -13.06 -21.72
N LEU A 654 4.37 -13.79 -22.65
CA LEU A 654 5.05 -15.06 -22.45
C LEU A 654 6.48 -14.93 -22.96
N LEU A 655 7.44 -14.96 -22.04
CA LEU A 655 8.84 -14.60 -22.28
C LEU A 655 9.80 -15.76 -22.09
N GLY A 656 10.89 -15.72 -22.86
CA GLY A 656 12.08 -16.55 -22.68
C GLY A 656 13.28 -15.91 -23.36
N SER A 657 14.48 -16.13 -22.83
CA SER A 657 15.72 -15.51 -23.33
C SER A 657 16.76 -16.57 -23.70
N VAL A 658 17.33 -16.47 -24.90
CA VAL A 658 18.57 -17.19 -25.26
C VAL A 658 19.77 -16.47 -24.64
N ASN A 659 20.65 -17.20 -23.96
CA ASN A 659 21.83 -16.65 -23.33
C ASN A 659 23.00 -16.61 -24.30
N LEU A 660 23.22 -15.46 -24.95
CA LEU A 660 24.25 -15.31 -26.00
C LEU A 660 25.67 -15.55 -25.45
N ALA A 661 25.92 -15.21 -24.18
CA ALA A 661 27.21 -15.44 -23.51
C ALA A 661 27.60 -16.93 -23.47
N ARG A 662 26.61 -17.82 -23.39
CA ARG A 662 26.81 -19.28 -23.41
C ARG A 662 27.05 -19.86 -24.80
N LEU A 663 26.85 -19.06 -25.85
CA LEU A 663 27.00 -19.46 -27.25
C LEU A 663 28.25 -18.87 -27.92
N VAL A 664 29.19 -18.27 -27.19
CA VAL A 664 30.45 -17.79 -27.78
C VAL A 664 31.48 -18.92 -27.87
N ARG A 665 31.87 -19.30 -29.09
CA ARG A 665 33.03 -20.16 -29.37
C ARG A 665 34.31 -19.32 -29.32
N ASP A 666 35.40 -19.85 -28.75
CA ASP A 666 36.71 -19.17 -28.57
C ASP A 666 36.63 -17.82 -27.81
N PRO A 667 35.98 -17.74 -26.64
CA PRO A 667 35.82 -16.48 -25.90
C PRO A 667 37.17 -15.85 -25.52
N PHE A 668 37.29 -14.54 -25.73
CA PHE A 668 38.53 -13.77 -25.57
C PHE A 668 39.69 -14.26 -26.48
N GLY A 669 39.40 -15.02 -27.53
CA GLY A 669 40.33 -15.48 -28.55
C GLY A 669 40.22 -14.68 -29.86
N LYS A 670 41.09 -14.98 -30.83
CA LYS A 670 41.10 -14.29 -32.14
C LYS A 670 40.05 -14.83 -33.12
N LYS A 671 39.36 -15.93 -32.79
CA LYS A 671 38.27 -16.54 -33.57
C LYS A 671 36.93 -16.49 -32.81
N ALA A 672 36.86 -15.65 -31.78
CA ALA A 672 35.70 -15.43 -30.93
C ALA A 672 34.48 -15.04 -31.77
N ARG A 673 33.39 -15.81 -31.67
CA ARG A 673 32.14 -15.59 -32.41
C ARG A 673 30.98 -16.36 -31.81
N LEU A 674 29.76 -15.95 -32.14
CA LEU A 674 28.54 -16.69 -31.78
C LEU A 674 28.44 -18.03 -32.52
N ASP A 675 27.92 -19.04 -31.83
CA ASP A 675 27.58 -20.36 -32.33
C ASP A 675 26.21 -20.34 -33.01
N PHE A 676 26.19 -19.99 -34.30
CA PHE A 676 24.97 -20.03 -35.10
C PHE A 676 24.41 -21.45 -35.31
N ASP A 677 25.25 -22.49 -35.21
CA ASP A 677 24.82 -23.88 -35.34
C ASP A 677 23.97 -24.26 -34.12
N ARG A 678 24.51 -24.04 -32.91
CA ARG A 678 23.79 -24.30 -31.65
C ARG A 678 22.62 -23.34 -31.44
N LEU A 679 22.69 -22.10 -31.94
CA LEU A 679 21.53 -21.20 -31.98
C LEU A 679 20.39 -21.79 -32.85
N ALA A 680 20.72 -22.42 -33.98
CA ALA A 680 19.75 -23.07 -34.86
C ALA A 680 19.15 -24.36 -34.27
N GLU A 681 19.85 -25.02 -33.33
CA GLU A 681 19.29 -26.11 -32.52
C GLU A 681 18.37 -25.60 -31.40
N ILE A 682 18.83 -24.58 -30.64
CA ILE A 682 18.11 -24.07 -29.46
C ILE A 682 16.80 -23.39 -29.84
N VAL A 683 16.82 -22.47 -30.82
CA VAL A 683 15.68 -21.59 -31.08
C VAL A 683 14.39 -22.35 -31.44
N PRO A 684 14.39 -23.36 -32.33
CA PRO A 684 13.17 -24.12 -32.62
C PRO A 684 12.61 -24.89 -31.43
N VAL A 685 13.49 -25.42 -30.57
CA VAL A 685 13.09 -26.13 -29.35
C VAL A 685 12.52 -25.15 -28.33
N ALA A 686 13.14 -23.98 -28.15
CA ALA A 686 12.65 -22.91 -27.28
C ALA A 686 11.29 -22.37 -27.73
N ILE A 687 11.10 -22.13 -29.04
CA ILE A 687 9.82 -21.68 -29.62
C ILE A 687 8.71 -22.70 -29.36
N ARG A 688 8.98 -24.00 -29.54
CA ARG A 688 8.00 -25.06 -29.24
C ARG A 688 7.71 -25.19 -27.74
N MET A 689 8.75 -25.08 -26.91
CA MET A 689 8.62 -25.07 -25.45
C MET A 689 7.70 -23.93 -24.99
N MET A 690 7.86 -22.74 -25.59
CA MET A 690 6.99 -21.58 -25.35
C MET A 690 5.59 -21.77 -25.92
N ASP A 691 5.43 -22.29 -27.15
CA ASP A 691 4.10 -22.56 -27.71
C ASP A 691 3.28 -23.50 -26.79
N ASN A 692 3.91 -24.50 -26.19
CA ASN A 692 3.26 -25.40 -25.24
C ASN A 692 2.92 -24.73 -23.89
N VAL A 693 3.61 -23.64 -23.49
CA VAL A 693 3.23 -22.87 -22.29
C VAL A 693 1.82 -22.28 -22.45
N ILE A 694 1.39 -21.94 -23.66
CA ILE A 694 0.02 -21.46 -23.94
C ILE A 694 -1.02 -22.53 -23.57
N ASP A 695 -0.72 -23.80 -23.83
CA ASP A 695 -1.66 -24.91 -23.62
C ASP A 695 -1.61 -25.47 -22.19
N VAL A 696 -0.45 -25.39 -21.52
CA VAL A 696 -0.24 -25.83 -20.12
C VAL A 696 -0.62 -24.75 -19.09
N SER A 697 -0.51 -23.46 -19.45
CA SER A 697 -0.81 -22.35 -18.54
C SER A 697 -2.29 -22.32 -18.15
N ARG A 698 -2.53 -22.13 -16.85
CA ARG A 698 -3.86 -21.78 -16.34
C ARG A 698 -4.03 -20.27 -16.51
N PHE A 699 -5.16 -19.86 -17.05
CA PHE A 699 -5.48 -18.46 -17.27
C PHE A 699 -6.47 -17.97 -16.21
N PRO A 700 -6.31 -16.73 -15.75
CA PRO A 700 -7.27 -16.09 -14.84
C PRO A 700 -8.64 -15.84 -15.46
N LEU A 701 -8.67 -15.34 -16.70
CA LEU A 701 -9.88 -14.98 -17.41
C LEU A 701 -10.06 -15.83 -18.66
N GLU A 702 -11.31 -16.07 -19.04
CA GLU A 702 -11.64 -16.67 -20.33
C GLU A 702 -11.22 -15.77 -21.50
N ALA A 703 -11.36 -14.44 -21.37
CA ALA A 703 -10.89 -13.48 -22.38
C ALA A 703 -9.38 -13.60 -22.66
N GLN A 704 -8.55 -13.78 -21.63
CA GLN A 704 -7.11 -13.99 -21.77
C GLN A 704 -6.77 -15.38 -22.29
N ALA A 705 -7.49 -16.41 -21.84
CA ALA A 705 -7.37 -17.75 -22.40
C ALA A 705 -7.71 -17.76 -23.90
N HIS A 706 -8.69 -16.96 -24.31
CA HIS A 706 -9.07 -16.76 -25.70
C HIS A 706 -8.00 -15.97 -26.48
N GLU A 707 -7.50 -14.83 -25.98
CA GLU A 707 -6.43 -14.06 -26.65
C GLU A 707 -5.18 -14.92 -26.87
N ALA A 708 -4.69 -15.55 -25.80
CA ALA A 708 -3.49 -16.35 -25.83
C ALA A 708 -3.64 -17.57 -26.76
N ARG A 709 -4.82 -18.21 -26.84
CA ARG A 709 -5.05 -19.36 -27.75
C ARG A 709 -5.35 -18.95 -29.19
N SER A 710 -6.02 -17.81 -29.41
CA SER A 710 -6.45 -17.34 -30.73
C SER A 710 -5.31 -16.70 -31.54
N LYS A 711 -4.32 -16.12 -30.86
CA LYS A 711 -3.16 -15.44 -31.47
C LYS A 711 -1.81 -16.10 -31.16
N ARG A 712 -1.72 -16.86 -30.06
CA ARG A 712 -0.53 -17.61 -29.64
C ARG A 712 0.74 -16.76 -29.56
N ARG A 713 0.63 -15.55 -29.00
CA ARG A 713 1.72 -14.57 -28.83
C ARG A 713 2.82 -15.15 -27.92
N ILE A 714 4.06 -15.13 -28.40
CA ILE A 714 5.26 -15.46 -27.61
C ILE A 714 6.35 -14.40 -27.83
N GLY A 715 7.21 -14.20 -26.84
CA GLY A 715 8.31 -13.23 -26.89
C GLY A 715 9.65 -13.90 -26.59
N LEU A 716 10.27 -14.48 -27.62
CA LEU A 716 11.65 -14.95 -27.54
C LEU A 716 12.60 -13.75 -27.65
N GLY A 717 13.50 -13.63 -26.68
CA GLY A 717 14.51 -12.59 -26.62
C GLY A 717 15.89 -13.16 -26.34
N VAL A 718 16.77 -12.31 -25.83
CA VAL A 718 18.14 -12.66 -25.44
C VAL A 718 18.43 -12.25 -24.00
N THR A 719 19.55 -12.72 -23.47
CA THR A 719 20.30 -12.13 -22.35
C THR A 719 21.79 -12.33 -22.63
N GLY A 720 22.68 -11.65 -21.91
CA GLY A 720 24.12 -11.84 -22.07
C GLY A 720 24.67 -11.21 -23.36
N LEU A 721 24.01 -10.20 -23.94
CA LEU A 721 24.49 -9.54 -25.17
C LEU A 721 25.82 -8.82 -24.92
N ALA A 722 25.94 -8.08 -23.82
CA ALA A 722 27.18 -7.35 -23.52
C ALA A 722 28.32 -8.32 -23.18
N ASP A 723 28.05 -9.39 -22.42
CA ASP A 723 29.01 -10.48 -22.22
C ASP A 723 29.50 -11.06 -23.54
N ALA A 724 28.58 -11.38 -24.46
CA ALA A 724 28.93 -12.00 -25.74
C ALA A 724 29.78 -11.06 -26.61
N LEU A 725 29.50 -9.75 -26.59
CA LEU A 725 30.33 -8.73 -27.25
C LEU A 725 31.71 -8.60 -26.60
N ILE A 726 31.78 -8.57 -25.27
CA ILE A 726 33.04 -8.55 -24.50
C ILE A 726 33.88 -9.81 -24.80
N MET A 727 33.26 -10.99 -24.80
CA MET A 727 33.89 -12.26 -25.19
C MET A 727 34.33 -12.29 -26.65
N CYS A 728 33.64 -11.58 -27.56
CA CYS A 728 34.05 -11.38 -28.95
C CYS A 728 35.10 -10.25 -29.13
N GLY A 729 35.57 -9.62 -28.04
CA GLY A 729 36.53 -8.52 -28.09
C GLY A 729 35.97 -7.27 -28.78
N VAL A 730 34.71 -6.93 -28.49
CA VAL A 730 34.01 -5.79 -29.09
C VAL A 730 33.38 -4.91 -28.02
N ARG A 731 33.75 -3.62 -28.00
CA ARG A 731 33.14 -2.63 -27.11
C ARG A 731 31.66 -2.43 -27.49
N TYR A 732 30.77 -2.53 -26.51
CA TYR A 732 29.35 -2.17 -26.64
C TYR A 732 29.18 -0.78 -27.26
N GLY A 733 28.08 -0.53 -27.98
CA GLY A 733 27.82 0.78 -28.62
C GLY A 733 28.56 1.05 -29.93
N SER A 734 29.73 0.44 -30.13
CA SER A 734 30.52 0.61 -31.36
C SER A 734 29.78 0.12 -32.61
N ALA A 735 30.12 0.65 -33.78
CA ALA A 735 29.56 0.19 -35.06
C ALA A 735 29.73 -1.33 -35.31
N LYS A 736 30.78 -1.94 -34.75
CA LYS A 736 30.99 -3.40 -34.77
C LYS A 736 30.03 -4.13 -33.80
N ALA A 737 29.75 -3.57 -32.62
CA ALA A 737 28.76 -4.12 -31.70
C ALA A 737 27.34 -4.03 -32.27
N VAL A 738 27.00 -2.91 -32.92
CA VAL A 738 25.76 -2.74 -33.68
C VAL A 738 25.65 -3.83 -34.76
N ALA A 739 26.64 -3.96 -35.64
CA ALA A 739 26.61 -4.95 -36.71
C ALA A 739 26.47 -6.41 -36.21
N LEU A 740 27.16 -6.77 -35.12
CA LEU A 740 27.01 -8.09 -34.49
C LEU A 740 25.64 -8.29 -33.84
N ALA A 741 25.11 -7.28 -33.13
CA ALA A 741 23.77 -7.37 -32.56
C ALA A 741 22.70 -7.52 -33.64
N GLU A 742 22.85 -6.84 -34.78
CA GLU A 742 21.98 -7.04 -35.94
C GLU A 742 22.10 -8.46 -36.53
N GLU A 743 23.33 -8.96 -36.75
CA GLU A 743 23.57 -10.32 -37.26
C GLU A 743 22.95 -11.40 -36.34
N TRP A 744 23.15 -11.27 -35.03
CA TRP A 744 22.73 -12.26 -34.03
C TRP A 744 21.21 -12.25 -33.85
N LEU A 745 20.58 -11.07 -33.83
CA LEU A 745 19.13 -10.94 -33.71
C LEU A 745 18.40 -11.22 -35.03
N ALA A 746 19.02 -10.98 -36.19
CA ALA A 746 18.52 -11.46 -37.48
C ALA A 746 18.46 -12.99 -37.53
N ALA A 747 19.52 -13.67 -37.07
CA ALA A 747 19.54 -15.12 -36.96
C ALA A 747 18.46 -15.64 -36.00
N LEU A 748 18.35 -15.06 -34.80
CA LEU A 748 17.30 -15.37 -33.81
C LEU A 748 15.90 -15.26 -34.42
N ARG A 749 15.60 -14.12 -35.07
CA ARG A 749 14.32 -13.85 -35.75
C ARG A 749 14.04 -14.87 -36.85
N ARG A 750 14.99 -15.10 -37.77
CA ARG A 750 14.84 -16.05 -38.87
C ARG A 750 14.47 -17.44 -38.35
N LEU A 751 15.23 -17.92 -37.35
CA LEU A 751 15.01 -19.23 -36.74
C LEU A 751 13.67 -19.31 -36.01
N ALA A 752 13.27 -18.24 -35.31
CA ALA A 752 11.99 -18.18 -34.59
C ALA A 752 10.78 -18.28 -35.52
N TYR A 753 10.78 -17.52 -36.61
CA TYR A 753 9.69 -17.59 -37.61
C TYR A 753 9.69 -18.88 -38.42
N LEU A 754 10.86 -19.48 -38.71
CA LEU A 754 10.91 -20.82 -39.33
C LEU A 754 10.31 -21.87 -38.41
N ALA A 755 10.70 -21.90 -37.14
CA ALA A 755 10.16 -22.82 -36.15
C ALA A 755 8.65 -22.67 -35.97
N SER A 756 8.15 -21.43 -35.91
CA SER A 756 6.71 -21.18 -35.79
C SER A 756 5.94 -21.54 -37.07
N ALA A 757 6.53 -21.41 -38.26
CA ALA A 757 5.91 -21.86 -39.51
C ALA A 757 5.93 -23.40 -39.67
N ASP A 758 6.96 -24.08 -39.16
CA ASP A 758 7.03 -25.54 -39.14
C ASP A 758 6.09 -26.13 -38.06
N LEU A 759 5.92 -25.47 -36.91
CA LEU A 759 4.85 -25.79 -35.95
C LEU A 759 3.45 -25.54 -36.53
N ALA A 760 3.27 -24.60 -37.46
CA ALA A 760 2.01 -24.41 -38.16
C ALA A 760 1.70 -25.57 -39.12
N ALA A 761 2.73 -26.15 -39.74
CA ALA A 761 2.60 -27.35 -40.56
C ALA A 761 2.17 -28.59 -39.77
N GLU A 762 2.55 -28.68 -38.49
CA GLU A 762 2.28 -29.82 -37.62
C GLU A 762 1.01 -29.65 -36.77
N LYS A 763 0.88 -28.53 -36.05
CA LYS A 763 -0.20 -28.26 -35.07
C LYS A 763 -1.27 -27.30 -35.58
N GLY A 764 -1.15 -26.80 -36.81
CA GLY A 764 -1.98 -25.74 -37.38
C GLY A 764 -1.51 -24.32 -37.00
N ALA A 765 -1.75 -23.35 -37.87
CA ALA A 765 -1.50 -21.92 -37.63
C ALA A 765 -2.32 -21.36 -36.45
N PHE A 766 -2.02 -20.15 -35.98
CA PHE A 766 -2.86 -19.49 -34.96
C PHE A 766 -4.28 -19.22 -35.52
N PRO A 767 -5.36 -19.39 -34.72
CA PRO A 767 -6.75 -19.28 -35.20
C PRO A 767 -7.13 -17.99 -35.96
N LEU A 768 -6.50 -16.85 -35.66
CA LEU A 768 -6.74 -15.57 -36.36
C LEU A 768 -5.77 -15.30 -37.52
N TYR A 769 -5.06 -16.31 -38.02
CA TYR A 769 -4.12 -16.16 -39.14
C TYR A 769 -4.88 -15.92 -40.46
N ASP A 770 -4.83 -14.68 -40.95
CA ASP A 770 -5.26 -14.36 -42.31
C ASP A 770 -4.03 -14.23 -43.24
N PRO A 771 -3.90 -15.06 -44.29
CA PRO A 771 -2.75 -15.02 -45.18
C PRO A 771 -2.69 -13.76 -46.05
N ALA A 772 -3.81 -13.11 -46.36
CA ALA A 772 -3.83 -11.88 -47.18
C ALA A 772 -3.35 -10.67 -46.37
N PHE A 773 -3.73 -10.56 -45.09
CA PHE A 773 -3.30 -9.44 -44.24
C PHE A 773 -1.95 -9.68 -43.58
N TYR A 774 -1.70 -10.85 -42.97
CA TYR A 774 -0.50 -11.13 -42.17
C TYR A 774 0.79 -11.10 -43.01
N ARG A 775 0.74 -11.59 -44.25
CA ARG A 775 1.91 -11.59 -45.16
C ARG A 775 2.35 -10.19 -45.57
N GLU A 776 1.43 -9.22 -45.52
CA GLU A 776 1.65 -7.85 -45.95
C GLU A 776 2.23 -6.92 -44.88
N ARG A 777 2.43 -7.41 -43.65
CA ARG A 777 2.94 -6.60 -42.52
C ARG A 777 4.44 -6.27 -42.68
N PRO A 778 4.95 -5.14 -42.15
CA PRO A 778 6.33 -4.71 -42.38
C PRO A 778 7.39 -5.73 -41.95
N MET A 779 7.27 -6.30 -40.74
CA MET A 779 8.20 -7.33 -40.26
C MET A 779 8.19 -8.56 -41.18
N ILE A 780 7.01 -9.05 -41.54
CA ILE A 780 6.84 -10.25 -42.36
C ILE A 780 7.39 -10.06 -43.79
N LYS A 781 7.24 -8.86 -44.36
CA LYS A 781 7.90 -8.46 -45.63
C LYS A 781 9.43 -8.42 -45.52
N ALA A 782 9.95 -7.99 -44.37
CA ALA A 782 11.38 -7.93 -44.05
C ALA A 782 12.01 -9.28 -43.64
N LEU A 783 11.21 -10.36 -43.52
CA LEU A 783 11.73 -11.71 -43.36
C LEU A 783 12.37 -12.23 -44.66
N GLU A 784 13.31 -13.15 -44.49
CA GLU A 784 14.09 -13.70 -45.59
C GLU A 784 13.18 -14.51 -46.55
N PRO A 785 13.48 -14.58 -47.86
CA PRO A 785 12.58 -15.21 -48.83
C PRO A 785 12.24 -16.68 -48.54
N GLU A 786 13.10 -17.40 -47.83
CA GLU A 786 12.83 -18.75 -47.34
C GLU A 786 11.71 -18.77 -46.29
N VAL A 787 11.79 -17.91 -45.28
CA VAL A 787 10.84 -17.80 -44.19
C VAL A 787 9.47 -17.36 -44.72
N ARG A 788 9.46 -16.36 -45.61
CA ARG A 788 8.23 -15.96 -46.32
C ARG A 788 7.61 -17.09 -47.14
N ARG A 789 8.41 -17.94 -47.81
CA ARG A 789 7.89 -19.15 -48.48
C ARG A 789 7.34 -20.19 -47.48
N ARG A 790 7.98 -20.37 -46.32
CA ARG A 790 7.50 -21.29 -45.27
C ARG A 790 6.14 -20.84 -44.72
N ILE A 791 6.04 -19.57 -44.33
CA ILE A 791 4.78 -18.93 -43.90
C ILE A 791 3.73 -18.95 -45.03
N ALA A 792 4.13 -18.76 -46.29
CA ALA A 792 3.21 -18.80 -47.42
C ALA A 792 2.59 -20.19 -47.64
N LYS A 793 3.33 -21.26 -47.33
CA LYS A 793 2.92 -22.66 -47.51
C LYS A 793 2.18 -23.25 -46.29
N HIS A 794 2.54 -22.84 -45.08
CA HIS A 794 2.08 -23.48 -43.83
C HIS A 794 1.34 -22.56 -42.86
N GLY A 795 1.33 -21.24 -43.09
CA GLY A 795 0.95 -20.27 -42.08
C GLY A 795 2.02 -20.11 -41.00
N VAL A 796 1.64 -19.65 -39.82
CA VAL A 796 2.54 -19.49 -38.67
C VAL A 796 1.79 -19.82 -37.38
N ARG A 797 2.45 -20.50 -36.43
CA ARG A 797 1.83 -21.00 -35.20
C ARG A 797 1.57 -19.90 -34.19
N ASN A 798 2.38 -18.85 -34.22
CA ASN A 798 2.43 -17.76 -33.25
C ASN A 798 2.39 -16.44 -34.01
N ALA A 799 1.47 -15.55 -33.68
CA ALA A 799 1.29 -14.29 -34.43
C ALA A 799 2.47 -13.32 -34.28
N LEU A 800 3.12 -13.33 -33.12
CA LEU A 800 4.35 -12.62 -32.81
C LEU A 800 5.26 -13.61 -32.06
N VAL A 801 6.58 -13.47 -32.26
CA VAL A 801 7.59 -14.42 -31.75
C VAL A 801 8.79 -13.77 -31.07
N THR A 802 9.08 -12.46 -31.24
CA THR A 802 10.28 -11.82 -30.67
C THR A 802 10.00 -10.62 -29.76
N SER A 803 10.52 -10.65 -28.53
CA SER A 803 10.46 -9.56 -27.55
C SER A 803 11.64 -9.62 -26.60
N ILE A 804 12.17 -8.46 -26.16
CA ILE A 804 13.33 -8.40 -25.27
C ILE A 804 12.91 -7.87 -23.91
N ALA A 805 13.03 -8.73 -22.90
CA ALA A 805 12.71 -8.46 -21.51
C ALA A 805 13.90 -7.83 -20.76
N PRO A 806 13.68 -7.20 -19.58
CA PRO A 806 14.78 -6.73 -18.73
C PRO A 806 15.53 -7.87 -18.02
N THR A 807 14.98 -9.10 -17.98
CA THR A 807 15.61 -10.35 -17.47
C THR A 807 16.14 -10.39 -16.01
N GLY A 808 16.18 -9.28 -15.27
CA GLY A 808 17.02 -9.04 -14.07
C GLY A 808 16.96 -10.01 -12.87
N THR A 809 16.17 -11.08 -12.90
CA THR A 809 16.28 -12.22 -11.96
C THR A 809 16.78 -13.50 -12.63
N ILE A 810 16.43 -13.74 -13.91
CA ILE A 810 16.94 -14.91 -14.66
C ILE A 810 18.38 -14.70 -15.13
N SER A 811 18.84 -13.47 -15.33
CA SER A 811 20.24 -13.13 -15.59
C SER A 811 21.14 -13.37 -14.36
N LEU A 812 20.68 -13.02 -13.16
CA LEU A 812 21.31 -13.39 -11.89
C LEU A 812 21.35 -14.90 -11.68
N PHE A 813 20.24 -15.59 -11.96
CA PHE A 813 20.16 -17.07 -11.93
C PHE A 813 21.11 -17.73 -12.94
N ALA A 814 21.40 -17.10 -14.08
CA ALA A 814 22.40 -17.55 -15.04
C ALA A 814 23.85 -17.15 -14.69
N GLY A 815 24.13 -16.84 -13.43
CA GLY A 815 25.49 -16.56 -12.93
C GLY A 815 25.89 -15.09 -12.92
N ASN A 816 24.94 -14.17 -13.03
CA ASN A 816 25.13 -12.72 -13.21
C ASN A 816 25.71 -12.34 -14.58
N VAL A 817 25.04 -12.78 -15.65
CA VAL A 817 25.22 -12.22 -17.01
C VAL A 817 24.55 -10.84 -17.13
N SER A 818 25.01 -10.04 -18.09
CA SER A 818 24.32 -8.84 -18.57
C SER A 818 22.86 -9.13 -18.94
N SER A 819 21.99 -8.18 -18.63
CA SER A 819 20.56 -8.40 -18.56
C SER A 819 19.87 -7.95 -19.86
N GLY A 820 19.23 -8.88 -20.58
CA GLY A 820 18.58 -8.58 -21.85
C GLY A 820 19.58 -8.12 -22.91
N ILE A 821 19.45 -6.86 -23.35
CA ILE A 821 20.42 -6.17 -24.21
C ILE A 821 21.15 -5.02 -23.51
N GLU A 822 21.03 -4.91 -22.17
CA GLU A 822 21.74 -3.90 -21.39
C GLU A 822 23.27 -4.11 -21.45
N PRO A 823 24.07 -3.04 -21.37
CA PRO A 823 25.50 -3.17 -21.07
C PRO A 823 25.72 -3.77 -19.68
N VAL A 824 26.95 -4.17 -19.37
CA VAL A 824 27.32 -4.52 -17.99
C VAL A 824 27.24 -3.25 -17.14
N PHE A 825 26.47 -3.27 -16.05
CA PHE A 825 26.33 -2.08 -15.20
C PHE A 825 27.65 -1.76 -14.48
N ALA A 826 28.25 -2.76 -13.83
CA ALA A 826 29.55 -2.71 -13.18
C ALA A 826 30.10 -4.13 -13.03
N TYR A 827 31.42 -4.31 -13.15
CA TYR A 827 32.04 -5.64 -13.14
C TYR A 827 32.13 -6.29 -11.76
N ARG A 828 32.15 -5.47 -10.70
CA ARG A 828 32.18 -5.87 -9.28
C ARG A 828 31.35 -4.88 -8.47
N TYR A 829 30.45 -5.38 -7.63
CA TYR A 829 29.66 -4.57 -6.71
C TYR A 829 29.18 -5.40 -5.51
N THR A 830 29.01 -4.77 -4.37
CA THR A 830 28.59 -5.43 -3.13
C THR A 830 27.07 -5.49 -3.01
N ARG A 831 26.52 -6.67 -2.72
CA ARG A 831 25.10 -6.88 -2.45
C ARG A 831 24.90 -7.45 -1.05
N ASN A 832 24.04 -6.81 -0.26
CA ASN A 832 23.59 -7.33 1.03
C ASN A 832 22.53 -8.42 0.82
N VAL A 833 22.86 -9.66 1.18
CA VAL A 833 21.93 -10.81 1.19
C VAL A 833 21.50 -11.09 2.62
N LEU A 834 20.19 -11.25 2.84
CA LEU A 834 19.65 -11.65 4.13
C LEU A 834 19.73 -13.18 4.27
N LEU A 835 20.42 -13.66 5.29
CA LEU A 835 20.55 -15.07 5.63
C LEU A 835 19.30 -15.57 6.39
N PRO A 836 19.05 -16.90 6.43
CA PRO A 836 17.90 -17.49 7.12
C PRO A 836 17.86 -17.27 8.64
N ASP A 837 18.97 -16.84 9.25
CA ASP A 837 19.09 -16.47 10.67
C ASP A 837 18.78 -14.98 10.92
N GLY A 838 18.51 -14.20 9.87
CA GLY A 838 18.25 -12.75 9.94
C GLY A 838 19.50 -11.88 9.80
N ASN A 839 20.70 -12.44 9.71
CA ASN A 839 21.93 -11.66 9.50
C ASN A 839 22.01 -11.15 8.05
N ARG A 840 22.61 -9.97 7.85
CA ARG A 840 22.95 -9.46 6.51
C ARG A 840 24.40 -9.80 6.19
N GLN A 841 24.61 -10.62 5.17
CA GLN A 841 25.91 -10.91 4.61
C GLN A 841 26.13 -10.02 3.38
N ALA A 842 27.15 -9.16 3.44
CA ALA A 842 27.64 -8.46 2.26
C ALA A 842 28.43 -9.45 1.38
N GLU A 843 28.04 -9.60 0.11
CA GLU A 843 28.76 -10.42 -0.87
C GLU A 843 29.15 -9.57 -2.08
N GLU A 844 30.38 -9.70 -2.53
CA GLU A 844 30.84 -9.16 -3.81
C GLU A 844 30.28 -10.02 -4.94
N ILE A 845 29.54 -9.40 -5.86
CA ILE A 845 29.02 -10.04 -7.07
C ILE A 845 29.86 -9.57 -8.25
N GLU A 846 30.36 -10.53 -9.03
CA GLU A 846 31.08 -10.27 -10.28
C GLU A 846 30.17 -10.45 -11.50
N ASP A 847 30.42 -9.67 -12.56
CA ASP A 847 29.92 -9.93 -13.91
C ASP A 847 30.45 -11.27 -14.47
N TYR A 848 29.66 -11.94 -15.33
CA TYR A 848 29.99 -13.25 -15.88
C TYR A 848 31.16 -13.20 -16.87
N ALA A 849 31.14 -12.31 -17.86
CA ALA A 849 32.25 -12.16 -18.80
C ALA A 849 33.55 -11.71 -18.10
N PHE A 850 33.47 -10.83 -17.10
CA PHE A 850 34.61 -10.46 -16.27
C PHE A 850 35.21 -11.67 -15.54
N ARG A 851 34.40 -12.45 -14.84
CA ARG A 851 34.85 -13.65 -14.11
C ARG A 851 35.50 -14.67 -15.05
N GLN A 852 34.89 -14.89 -16.21
CA GLN A 852 35.42 -15.77 -17.26
C GLN A 852 36.74 -15.24 -17.86
N PHE A 853 36.89 -13.93 -18.03
CA PHE A 853 38.15 -13.32 -18.49
C PHE A 853 39.27 -13.47 -17.46
N ARG A 854 38.98 -13.20 -16.17
CA ARG A 854 39.93 -13.37 -15.06
C ARG A 854 40.41 -14.83 -14.97
N ALA A 855 39.51 -15.79 -15.11
CA ALA A 855 39.85 -17.22 -15.17
C ALA A 855 40.69 -17.59 -16.41
N ALA A 856 40.40 -17.00 -17.58
CA ALA A 856 41.06 -17.35 -18.84
C ALA A 856 42.39 -16.62 -19.11
N LYS A 857 42.62 -15.45 -18.49
CA LYS A 857 43.81 -14.60 -18.73
C LYS A 857 44.66 -14.32 -17.48
N GLY A 858 44.15 -14.63 -16.29
CA GLY A 858 44.80 -14.36 -15.00
C GLY A 858 44.12 -13.22 -14.22
N ALA A 859 44.23 -13.29 -12.89
CA ALA A 859 43.55 -12.38 -11.96
C ALA A 859 43.88 -10.91 -12.21
N ASP A 860 45.14 -10.58 -12.55
CA ASP A 860 45.63 -9.20 -12.71
C ASP A 860 45.74 -8.76 -14.19
N ALA A 861 45.20 -9.53 -15.14
CA ALA A 861 45.27 -9.18 -16.56
C ALA A 861 44.60 -7.82 -16.84
N PRO A 862 45.19 -6.94 -17.67
CA PRO A 862 44.56 -5.68 -18.05
C PRO A 862 43.27 -5.95 -18.83
N LEU A 863 42.20 -5.21 -18.52
CA LEU A 863 40.94 -5.31 -19.26
C LEU A 863 41.11 -4.66 -20.65
N PRO A 864 40.80 -5.36 -21.75
CA PRO A 864 40.73 -4.75 -23.08
C PRO A 864 39.58 -3.76 -23.22
N ASP A 865 39.69 -2.83 -24.16
CA ASP A 865 38.71 -1.77 -24.51
C ASP A 865 37.26 -2.26 -24.74
N ALA A 866 37.06 -3.58 -24.91
CA ALA A 866 35.74 -4.20 -24.98
C ALA A 866 34.97 -4.08 -23.66
N PHE A 867 35.66 -4.04 -22.52
CA PHE A 867 35.10 -3.85 -21.17
C PHE A 867 34.73 -2.38 -20.95
N VAL A 868 33.61 -1.96 -21.54
CA VAL A 868 32.91 -0.72 -21.18
C VAL A 868 31.68 -1.03 -20.31
N ASP A 869 31.51 -0.27 -19.24
CA ASP A 869 30.34 -0.35 -18.35
C ASP A 869 29.26 0.70 -18.71
N ALA A 870 28.16 0.70 -17.97
CA ALA A 870 27.03 1.60 -18.20
C ALA A 870 27.31 3.08 -17.89
N ALA A 871 28.40 3.41 -17.17
CA ALA A 871 28.80 4.79 -16.88
C ALA A 871 29.79 5.35 -17.91
N ALA A 872 30.54 4.47 -18.60
CA ALA A 872 31.51 4.82 -19.63
C ALA A 872 30.95 4.78 -21.08
N LEU A 873 29.62 4.75 -21.24
CA LEU A 873 28.89 4.81 -22.51
C LEU A 873 28.20 6.16 -22.68
N ALA A 874 28.17 6.69 -23.91
CA ALA A 874 27.36 7.87 -24.22
C ALA A 874 25.88 7.48 -24.53
N PRO A 875 24.88 8.35 -24.26
CA PRO A 875 23.47 8.06 -24.51
C PRO A 875 23.16 7.53 -25.91
N ALA A 876 23.76 8.15 -26.94
CA ALA A 876 23.62 7.73 -28.34
C ALA A 876 24.09 6.29 -28.62
N GLU A 877 25.05 5.78 -27.85
CA GLU A 877 25.56 4.41 -27.98
C GLU A 877 24.56 3.37 -27.47
N HIS A 878 23.83 3.68 -26.39
CA HIS A 878 22.72 2.85 -25.93
C HIS A 878 21.54 2.89 -26.92
N VAL A 879 21.23 4.07 -27.50
CA VAL A 879 20.15 4.23 -28.49
C VAL A 879 20.49 3.45 -29.76
N ALA A 880 21.72 3.53 -30.27
CA ALA A 880 22.15 2.77 -31.44
C ALA A 880 21.98 1.25 -31.26
N MET A 881 22.33 0.72 -30.07
CA MET A 881 22.15 -0.70 -29.74
C MET A 881 20.65 -1.07 -29.60
N GLN A 882 19.82 -0.17 -29.07
CA GLN A 882 18.36 -0.39 -29.02
C GLN A 882 17.75 -0.41 -30.42
N ALA A 883 18.11 0.54 -31.29
CA ALA A 883 17.62 0.65 -32.66
C ALA A 883 18.06 -0.54 -33.53
N ALA A 884 19.32 -0.98 -33.38
CA ALA A 884 19.85 -2.20 -34.00
C ALA A 884 19.01 -3.43 -33.64
N ALA A 885 18.70 -3.61 -32.36
CA ALA A 885 17.85 -4.70 -31.89
C ALA A 885 16.39 -4.56 -32.34
N GLN A 886 15.86 -3.35 -32.39
CA GLN A 886 14.44 -3.09 -32.69
C GLN A 886 14.01 -3.62 -34.06
N LYS A 887 14.91 -3.58 -35.05
CA LYS A 887 14.72 -4.11 -36.43
C LYS A 887 14.34 -5.60 -36.48
N TYR A 888 14.64 -6.35 -35.43
CA TYR A 888 14.42 -7.81 -35.36
C TYR A 888 13.39 -8.23 -34.30
N VAL A 889 12.79 -7.25 -33.61
CA VAL A 889 11.83 -7.46 -32.52
C VAL A 889 10.43 -7.03 -32.96
N ASP A 890 9.56 -8.02 -33.20
CA ASP A 890 8.18 -7.78 -33.65
C ASP A 890 7.30 -7.15 -32.58
N SER A 891 7.54 -7.50 -31.31
CA SER A 891 6.85 -6.97 -30.14
C SER A 891 7.53 -5.69 -29.64
N SER A 892 8.13 -5.67 -28.44
CA SER A 892 8.89 -4.51 -27.95
C SER A 892 10.13 -4.93 -27.13
N ILE A 893 10.93 -3.92 -26.76
CA ILE A 893 12.21 -4.02 -26.05
C ILE A 893 12.11 -3.21 -24.75
N SER A 894 12.47 -3.82 -23.62
CA SER A 894 12.82 -3.09 -22.41
C SER A 894 14.30 -2.70 -22.47
N LYS A 895 14.58 -1.39 -22.41
CA LYS A 895 15.93 -0.80 -22.43
C LYS A 895 15.93 0.50 -21.63
N THR A 896 16.88 0.66 -20.71
CA THR A 896 17.17 1.94 -20.05
C THR A 896 18.34 2.64 -20.75
N ILE A 897 18.18 3.88 -21.18
CA ILE A 897 19.27 4.71 -21.69
C ILE A 897 19.92 5.44 -20.51
N ASN A 898 21.12 5.00 -20.10
CA ASN A 898 21.86 5.68 -19.05
C ASN A 898 22.39 7.02 -19.58
N CYS A 899 22.23 8.07 -18.78
CA CYS A 899 22.64 9.44 -19.11
C CYS A 899 23.60 9.96 -18.03
N PRO A 900 24.71 10.64 -18.39
CA PRO A 900 25.59 11.28 -17.42
C PRO A 900 24.86 12.31 -16.54
N ALA A 901 25.29 12.44 -15.29
CA ALA A 901 24.67 13.35 -14.31
C ALA A 901 24.79 14.84 -14.71
N ASP A 902 25.82 15.16 -15.49
CA ASP A 902 26.15 16.47 -16.05
C ASP A 902 25.62 16.69 -17.47
N LEU A 903 24.97 15.69 -18.09
CA LEU A 903 24.30 15.84 -19.38
C LEU A 903 23.25 16.94 -19.29
N ASP A 904 23.31 17.91 -20.20
CA ASP A 904 22.39 19.04 -20.24
C ASP A 904 21.01 18.67 -20.82
N PHE A 905 20.07 19.59 -20.67
CA PHE A 905 18.67 19.36 -21.01
C PHE A 905 18.39 19.23 -22.52
N GLU A 906 19.11 19.96 -23.38
CA GLU A 906 18.90 19.88 -24.83
C GLU A 906 19.60 18.64 -25.40
N ALA A 907 20.81 18.32 -24.93
CA ALA A 907 21.48 17.06 -25.25
C ALA A 907 20.69 15.82 -24.76
N PHE A 908 19.93 15.95 -23.67
CA PHE A 908 18.99 14.93 -23.20
C PHE A 908 17.75 14.80 -24.10
N LYS A 909 17.13 15.91 -24.53
CA LYS A 909 16.03 15.91 -25.51
C LYS A 909 16.42 15.19 -26.80
N ASP A 910 17.65 15.43 -27.26
CA ASP A 910 18.19 14.79 -28.46
C ASP A 910 18.28 13.26 -28.35
N VAL A 911 18.37 12.67 -27.15
CA VAL A 911 18.31 11.21 -26.96
C VAL A 911 16.97 10.65 -27.45
N TYR A 912 15.87 11.32 -27.11
CA TYR A 912 14.52 10.92 -27.53
C TYR A 912 14.28 11.21 -29.01
N ALA A 913 14.77 12.34 -29.53
CA ALA A 913 14.73 12.65 -30.95
C ALA A 913 15.53 11.64 -31.79
N GLN A 914 16.70 11.20 -31.31
CA GLN A 914 17.52 10.15 -31.93
C GLN A 914 16.84 8.77 -31.87
N ALA A 915 16.22 8.39 -30.74
CA ALA A 915 15.46 7.15 -30.64
C ALA A 915 14.26 7.14 -31.60
N TYR A 916 13.59 8.28 -31.77
CA TYR A 916 12.56 8.46 -32.78
C TYR A 916 13.15 8.37 -34.20
N ALA A 917 14.20 9.12 -34.54
CA ALA A 917 14.80 9.10 -35.88
C ALA A 917 15.33 7.70 -36.29
N GLN A 918 15.83 6.90 -35.34
CA GLN A 918 16.38 5.56 -35.58
C GLN A 918 15.35 4.42 -35.54
N GLY A 919 14.06 4.73 -35.38
CA GLY A 919 12.98 3.73 -35.49
C GLY A 919 12.68 2.92 -34.21
N CYS A 920 13.08 3.38 -33.03
CA CYS A 920 12.66 2.76 -31.77
C CYS A 920 11.13 2.83 -31.60
N LYS A 921 10.55 1.84 -30.89
CA LYS A 921 9.13 1.80 -30.51
C LYS A 921 8.81 2.53 -29.20
N GLY A 922 9.84 2.89 -28.43
CA GLY A 922 9.75 3.70 -27.22
C GLY A 922 11.13 4.03 -26.67
N CYS A 923 11.21 4.88 -25.65
CA CYS A 923 12.45 5.32 -25.02
C CYS A 923 12.25 5.61 -23.52
N THR A 924 13.22 5.18 -22.70
CA THR A 924 13.27 5.37 -21.25
C THR A 924 14.70 5.73 -20.86
N THR A 925 14.93 6.93 -20.37
CA THR A 925 16.24 7.39 -19.87
C THR A 925 16.32 7.33 -18.35
N TYR A 926 17.52 7.08 -17.83
CA TYR A 926 17.86 7.31 -16.42
C TYR A 926 19.09 8.21 -16.32
N ARG A 927 18.91 9.39 -15.72
CA ARG A 927 19.96 10.38 -15.45
C ARG A 927 20.13 10.53 -13.93
N PRO A 928 21.30 10.22 -13.34
CA PRO A 928 21.57 10.45 -11.92
C PRO A 928 21.50 11.94 -11.60
N ASN A 929 20.69 12.32 -10.61
CA ASN A 929 20.52 13.69 -10.15
C ASN A 929 20.08 13.67 -8.65
N PRO A 930 19.97 14.83 -7.95
CA PRO A 930 19.60 14.85 -6.53
C PRO A 930 18.22 14.28 -6.16
N VAL A 931 17.32 14.10 -7.14
CA VAL A 931 15.98 13.49 -7.02
C VAL A 931 16.01 12.00 -7.40
N THR A 932 16.81 11.61 -8.41
CA THR A 932 16.84 10.24 -8.96
C THR A 932 17.95 9.34 -8.37
N GLY A 933 18.90 9.91 -7.62
CA GLY A 933 19.96 9.18 -6.91
C GLY A 933 21.04 8.59 -7.84
N ALA A 934 21.70 7.53 -7.36
CA ALA A 934 22.63 6.70 -8.13
C ALA A 934 22.41 5.22 -7.79
N VAL A 935 22.39 4.34 -8.81
CA VAL A 935 21.77 3.00 -8.70
C VAL A 935 22.58 1.99 -7.86
N LEU A 936 23.91 2.05 -7.90
CA LEU A 936 24.82 1.18 -7.14
C LEU A 936 26.11 1.93 -6.77
N GLU A 937 26.62 1.69 -5.56
CA GLU A 937 27.87 2.29 -5.07
C GLU A 937 29.10 1.49 -5.52
N THR A 938 29.98 2.10 -6.33
CA THR A 938 31.26 1.53 -6.72
C THR A 938 32.40 2.06 -5.83
N ALA A 939 32.65 1.33 -4.73
CA ALA A 939 33.66 1.58 -3.69
C ALA A 939 33.39 2.78 -2.74
N PRO A 940 33.81 2.70 -1.46
CA PRO A 940 33.46 3.70 -0.44
C PRO A 940 34.30 4.98 -0.56
N GLN A 941 33.65 6.14 -0.59
CA GLN A 941 34.33 7.42 -0.43
C GLN A 941 34.79 7.65 1.03
N PRO A 942 35.93 8.32 1.28
CA PRO A 942 36.43 8.58 2.62
C PRO A 942 35.58 9.62 3.34
N ALA A 943 34.96 9.24 4.46
CA ALA A 943 34.04 10.09 5.21
C ALA A 943 34.70 11.37 5.75
N THR A 944 34.29 12.53 5.22
CA THR A 944 34.59 13.85 5.79
C THR A 944 33.89 14.01 7.15
N LYS A 945 34.68 14.14 8.22
CA LYS A 945 34.18 14.17 9.59
C LYS A 945 33.48 15.49 9.92
N THR A 946 32.20 15.43 10.28
CA THR A 946 31.52 16.42 11.13
C THR A 946 31.43 15.92 12.58
N ALA A 947 31.22 16.83 13.53
CA ALA A 947 31.47 16.60 14.96
C ALA A 947 30.42 15.72 15.67
N PRO A 948 30.78 14.98 16.73
CA PRO A 948 29.89 14.02 17.38
C PRO A 948 28.85 14.65 18.32
N VAL A 949 27.62 14.12 18.27
CA VAL A 949 26.55 14.38 19.25
C VAL A 949 26.68 13.36 20.41
N PRO A 950 26.50 13.77 21.68
CA PRO A 950 26.83 12.92 22.83
C PRO A 950 25.89 11.74 23.03
N SER A 951 26.47 10.58 23.38
CA SER A 951 25.75 9.33 23.66
C SER A 951 25.06 9.32 25.03
N ARG A 952 23.85 8.73 25.10
CA ARG A 952 23.18 8.32 26.34
C ARG A 952 22.49 6.94 26.15
N PRO A 953 22.11 6.24 27.23
CA PRO A 953 22.76 4.96 27.53
C PRO A 953 21.99 3.73 27.06
N ALA A 954 22.71 2.62 26.92
CA ALA A 954 22.12 1.33 26.59
C ALA A 954 21.28 0.78 27.77
N ALA A 955 20.03 0.40 27.48
CA ALA A 955 19.17 -0.35 28.38
C ALA A 955 18.24 -1.27 27.56
N GLY A 956 18.29 -2.58 27.82
CA GLY A 956 17.31 -3.56 27.33
C GLY A 956 17.22 -3.77 25.82
N ALA A 957 18.09 -4.62 25.27
CA ALA A 957 17.82 -5.21 23.95
C ALA A 957 16.62 -6.17 24.05
N VAL A 958 15.58 -5.94 23.24
CA VAL A 958 14.39 -6.83 23.18
C VAL A 958 14.28 -7.43 21.79
N VAL A 959 14.62 -8.72 21.69
CA VAL A 959 14.42 -9.53 20.48
C VAL A 959 12.93 -9.86 20.33
N TYR A 960 12.43 -9.85 19.09
CA TYR A 960 11.04 -10.21 18.79
C TYR A 960 10.76 -11.71 19.02
N MET A 961 9.48 -12.05 19.22
CA MET A 961 8.92 -13.38 19.49
C MET A 961 9.17 -13.93 20.90
N THR A 962 8.13 -13.85 21.75
CA THR A 962 8.03 -14.62 23.00
C THR A 962 6.75 -15.46 23.03
N GLN A 963 6.81 -16.58 23.75
CA GLN A 963 5.69 -17.51 23.90
C GLN A 963 4.66 -16.99 24.93
N PRO A 964 3.40 -17.48 24.93
CA PRO A 964 2.40 -17.09 25.92
C PRO A 964 2.85 -17.42 27.35
N LEU A 965 2.68 -16.49 28.29
CA LEU A 965 2.91 -16.74 29.72
C LEU A 965 1.91 -17.78 30.24
N ASP A 966 2.39 -18.77 30.99
CA ASP A 966 1.55 -19.79 31.63
C ASP A 966 0.57 -19.21 32.67
N ARG A 967 -0.33 -20.04 33.20
CA ARG A 967 -1.35 -19.62 34.18
C ARG A 967 -1.09 -20.29 35.54
N PRO A 968 -0.67 -19.53 36.58
CA PRO A 968 -0.62 -20.00 37.96
C PRO A 968 -1.97 -20.54 38.47
N GLU A 969 -1.91 -21.37 39.51
CA GLU A 969 -3.09 -21.97 40.14
C GLU A 969 -3.98 -20.94 40.86
N SER A 970 -3.36 -19.94 41.51
CA SER A 970 -4.05 -18.87 42.24
C SER A 970 -3.49 -17.49 41.89
N LEU A 971 -4.39 -16.50 41.85
CA LEU A 971 -4.21 -15.19 41.23
C LEU A 971 -5.17 -14.20 41.95
N PRO A 972 -4.79 -12.98 42.38
CA PRO A 972 -5.57 -12.22 43.40
C PRO A 972 -6.36 -10.98 42.94
N GLY A 973 -7.50 -10.69 43.61
CA GLY A 973 -8.03 -9.33 43.87
C GLY A 973 -9.56 -9.22 44.17
N GLN A 974 -10.26 -8.17 43.69
CA GLN A 974 -11.42 -7.52 44.33
C GLN A 974 -12.80 -7.79 43.65
N THR A 975 -13.93 -7.23 44.18
CA THR A 975 -15.33 -7.32 43.64
C THR A 975 -16.20 -6.05 43.80
N TYR A 976 -16.99 -5.61 42.79
CA TYR A 976 -17.81 -4.35 42.82
C TYR A 976 -18.95 -4.28 41.76
N LYS A 977 -19.44 -3.06 41.43
CA LYS A 977 -20.70 -2.81 40.71
C LYS A 977 -20.76 -1.48 39.96
N LEU A 978 -21.56 -1.45 38.90
CA LEU A 978 -21.78 -0.32 38.00
C LEU A 978 -23.20 -0.41 37.39
N LYS A 979 -23.75 0.70 36.85
CA LYS A 979 -25.16 0.80 36.42
C LYS A 979 -25.31 1.85 35.32
N TRP A 980 -26.08 1.57 34.27
CA TRP A 980 -26.36 2.44 33.12
C TRP A 980 -27.82 2.93 33.15
N PRO A 981 -28.16 4.16 32.71
CA PRO A 981 -29.56 4.59 32.63
C PRO A 981 -30.39 3.76 31.66
N ASP A 982 -29.86 3.36 30.49
CA ASP A 982 -30.60 2.52 29.52
C ASP A 982 -30.42 1.01 29.85
N SER A 983 -30.45 0.62 31.14
CA SER A 983 -30.33 -0.78 31.58
C SER A 983 -30.89 -1.03 32.99
N ASP A 984 -31.99 -1.78 33.07
CA ASP A 984 -32.66 -2.13 34.33
C ASP A 984 -31.79 -2.95 35.29
N HIS A 985 -30.83 -3.71 34.75
CA HIS A 985 -29.91 -4.50 35.55
C HIS A 985 -28.62 -3.74 35.77
N ALA A 986 -28.22 -3.71 37.04
CA ALA A 986 -26.88 -3.33 37.47
C ALA A 986 -25.90 -4.48 37.20
N ILE A 987 -24.64 -4.13 37.16
CA ILE A 987 -23.66 -4.81 36.33
C ILE A 987 -22.40 -4.92 37.26
N TYR A 988 -21.95 -6.14 37.61
CA TYR A 988 -20.84 -6.46 38.57
C TYR A 988 -19.42 -6.61 38.01
N VAL A 989 -18.42 -6.79 38.88
CA VAL A 989 -17.01 -7.03 38.52
C VAL A 989 -16.27 -7.89 39.60
N THR A 990 -15.29 -8.78 39.26
CA THR A 990 -14.48 -9.64 40.21
C THR A 990 -13.11 -10.15 39.64
N VAL A 991 -11.90 -10.10 40.29
CA VAL A 991 -10.51 -10.33 39.67
C VAL A 991 -9.57 -11.43 40.08
N ASN A 992 -8.63 -11.64 39.13
CA ASN A 992 -7.24 -12.01 39.37
C ASN A 992 -6.14 -11.16 38.63
N ASP A 993 -5.05 -10.76 39.31
CA ASP A 993 -3.76 -10.29 38.74
C ASP A 993 -2.71 -11.42 38.65
N VAL A 994 -1.49 -11.14 38.18
CA VAL A 994 -0.28 -11.98 38.36
C VAL A 994 0.87 -11.16 38.95
N MET A 995 1.80 -11.82 39.64
CA MET A 995 3.12 -11.24 39.94
C MET A 995 4.07 -11.52 38.78
N GLN A 996 4.67 -10.48 38.21
CA GLN A 996 5.71 -10.60 37.20
C GLN A 996 6.79 -9.54 37.45
N ASP A 997 8.07 -9.94 37.41
CA ASP A 997 9.23 -9.06 37.52
C ASP A 997 9.18 -8.12 38.76
N GLY A 998 8.61 -8.63 39.87
CA GLY A 998 8.43 -7.92 41.14
C GLY A 998 7.15 -7.06 41.24
N ARG A 999 6.42 -6.84 40.14
CA ARG A 999 5.23 -5.96 40.07
C ARG A 999 3.94 -6.78 39.95
N ARG A 1000 2.83 -6.27 40.49
CA ARG A 1000 1.49 -6.79 40.16
C ARG A 1000 1.10 -6.32 38.77
N ARG A 1001 0.68 -7.26 37.92
CA ARG A 1001 0.30 -7.06 36.53
C ARG A 1001 -1.12 -7.61 36.32
N PRO A 1002 -2.05 -6.83 35.75
CA PRO A 1002 -3.38 -7.35 35.40
C PRO A 1002 -3.27 -8.53 34.44
N PHE A 1003 -3.94 -9.65 34.72
CA PHE A 1003 -3.63 -10.93 34.06
C PHE A 1003 -4.76 -11.58 33.23
N GLU A 1004 -6.00 -11.22 33.51
CA GLU A 1004 -7.14 -12.13 33.47
C GLU A 1004 -8.46 -11.32 33.47
N VAL A 1005 -9.56 -11.73 32.77
CA VAL A 1005 -10.91 -11.03 32.79
C VAL A 1005 -12.17 -11.89 32.42
N PHE A 1006 -13.05 -12.16 33.41
CA PHE A 1006 -14.45 -12.65 33.24
C PHE A 1006 -15.55 -11.60 32.97
N ILE A 1007 -16.57 -11.91 32.16
CA ILE A 1007 -17.84 -11.17 31.94
C ILE A 1007 -18.94 -12.25 31.84
N ASN A 1008 -19.90 -12.34 32.78
CA ASN A 1008 -21.05 -13.28 32.87
C ASN A 1008 -22.28 -12.56 33.51
N SER A 1009 -23.55 -12.89 33.18
CA SER A 1009 -24.71 -11.95 33.28
C SER A 1009 -25.99 -12.33 34.06
N LYS A 1010 -26.81 -11.32 34.40
CA LYS A 1010 -28.29 -11.41 34.56
C LYS A 1010 -29.14 -10.87 33.39
N ASN A 1011 -28.63 -10.01 32.50
CA ASN A 1011 -29.38 -9.57 31.32
C ASN A 1011 -28.92 -10.37 30.08
N MET A 1012 -29.78 -11.30 29.67
CA MET A 1012 -29.54 -12.26 28.58
C MET A 1012 -29.24 -11.60 27.22
N GLU A 1013 -29.84 -10.45 26.92
CA GLU A 1013 -29.79 -9.78 25.61
C GLU A 1013 -28.35 -9.37 25.22
N HIS A 1014 -27.45 -9.25 26.19
CA HIS A 1014 -26.06 -8.89 25.94
C HIS A 1014 -25.10 -10.08 26.05
N TYR A 1015 -25.55 -11.23 26.58
CA TYR A 1015 -24.69 -12.36 26.99
C TYR A 1015 -23.73 -12.87 25.90
N ALA A 1016 -24.13 -12.83 24.62
CA ALA A 1016 -23.25 -13.24 23.52
C ALA A 1016 -22.08 -12.25 23.32
N TRP A 1017 -22.33 -10.93 23.32
CA TRP A 1017 -21.26 -9.94 23.17
C TRP A 1017 -20.51 -9.73 24.49
N THR A 1018 -21.19 -9.79 25.65
CA THR A 1018 -20.61 -10.04 26.98
C THR A 1018 -19.54 -11.11 26.88
N VAL A 1019 -19.88 -12.33 26.42
CA VAL A 1019 -18.95 -13.46 26.43
C VAL A 1019 -17.94 -13.44 25.30
N ALA A 1020 -18.26 -12.91 24.11
CA ALA A 1020 -17.27 -12.71 23.04
C ALA A 1020 -16.17 -11.72 23.48
N LEU A 1021 -16.59 -10.69 24.19
CA LEU A 1021 -15.74 -9.73 24.87
C LEU A 1021 -14.96 -10.41 26.00
N THR A 1022 -15.56 -11.32 26.79
CA THR A 1022 -14.89 -12.31 27.70
C THR A 1022 -14.06 -13.36 26.96
N ARG A 1023 -14.07 -13.37 25.63
CA ARG A 1023 -13.33 -14.30 24.77
C ARG A 1023 -12.43 -13.58 23.77
N MET A 1024 -12.02 -12.33 24.02
CA MET A 1024 -11.14 -11.63 23.08
C MET A 1024 -10.06 -10.73 23.75
N ILE A 1025 -10.22 -10.29 25.02
CA ILE A 1025 -9.25 -9.43 25.75
C ILE A 1025 -8.11 -10.19 26.46
N SER A 1026 -7.77 -11.40 26.02
CA SER A 1026 -6.89 -12.27 26.81
C SER A 1026 -5.45 -11.97 26.64
N ALA A 1027 -5.05 -12.00 25.39
CA ALA A 1027 -3.82 -12.69 24.99
C ALA A 1027 -2.76 -11.65 24.68
N VAL A 1028 -2.75 -10.73 25.65
CA VAL A 1028 -2.07 -9.47 25.91
C VAL A 1028 -1.56 -9.62 27.34
N PHE A 1029 -2.49 -9.66 28.29
CA PHE A 1029 -2.26 -10.10 29.65
C PHE A 1029 -1.76 -11.57 29.65
N ARG A 1030 -2.09 -12.39 28.63
CA ARG A 1030 -1.40 -13.68 28.35
C ARG A 1030 -0.12 -13.61 27.54
N ARG A 1031 -0.07 -12.87 26.43
CA ARG A 1031 1.06 -12.98 25.47
C ARG A 1031 2.09 -11.85 25.61
N GLY A 1032 2.07 -11.12 26.72
CA GLY A 1032 3.13 -10.23 27.13
C GLY A 1032 3.23 -8.95 26.29
N GLY A 1033 4.43 -8.38 26.27
CA GLY A 1033 4.71 -7.03 25.77
C GLY A 1033 4.33 -5.95 26.78
N ASP A 1034 4.38 -4.70 26.29
CA ASP A 1034 3.55 -3.59 26.75
C ASP A 1034 2.15 -4.16 27.04
N ILE A 1035 1.79 -4.20 28.32
CA ILE A 1035 0.39 -4.15 28.65
C ILE A 1035 0.02 -2.74 29.06
N THR A 1036 0.25 -1.74 28.17
CA THR A 1036 -0.68 -0.63 27.97
C THR A 1036 -1.02 -0.06 26.54
N PHE A 1037 -1.56 -0.85 25.61
CA PHE A 1037 -2.37 -0.36 24.45
C PHE A 1037 -3.91 -0.73 24.47
N VAL A 1038 -4.39 -1.41 25.54
CA VAL A 1038 -5.76 -1.75 26.10
C VAL A 1038 -6.52 -0.86 27.37
N VAL A 1039 -6.16 0.28 28.16
CA VAL A 1039 -6.59 1.75 28.61
C VAL A 1039 -6.16 3.33 28.06
N GLU A 1040 -5.51 3.99 26.93
CA GLU A 1040 -5.50 4.25 25.30
C GLU A 1040 -6.75 4.25 24.28
N GLU A 1041 -6.99 3.18 23.51
CA GLU A 1041 -8.16 2.78 22.68
C GLU A 1041 -9.59 3.02 23.14
N LEU A 1042 -10.02 2.25 24.12
CA LEU A 1042 -11.35 1.67 24.13
C LEU A 1042 -12.29 2.79 24.60
N LYS A 1043 -11.79 3.79 25.32
CA LYS A 1043 -12.55 4.97 25.77
C LYS A 1043 -12.76 5.99 24.66
N ALA A 1044 -12.33 5.66 23.43
CA ALA A 1044 -12.52 6.36 22.17
C ALA A 1044 -13.73 5.91 21.33
N VAL A 1045 -14.79 5.38 21.96
CA VAL A 1045 -15.80 4.57 21.28
C VAL A 1045 -17.24 5.09 21.32
N PHE A 1046 -17.91 5.38 20.23
CA PHE A 1046 -19.09 6.24 20.27
C PHE A 1046 -20.35 5.39 20.67
N ASP A 1047 -21.53 5.91 21.05
CA ASP A 1047 -22.79 5.16 20.80
C ASP A 1047 -23.44 5.89 19.69
N PRO A 1048 -23.97 5.26 18.64
CA PRO A 1048 -24.81 5.96 17.74
C PRO A 1048 -26.15 6.25 18.37
N ARG A 1049 -26.39 5.81 19.61
CA ARG A 1049 -27.38 6.39 20.54
C ARG A 1049 -26.94 7.75 21.10
N GLY A 1050 -25.66 7.97 21.28
CA GLY A 1050 -25.08 9.01 22.10
C GLY A 1050 -25.07 8.67 23.58
N GLY A 1051 -24.34 9.50 24.31
CA GLY A 1051 -24.24 9.47 25.76
C GLY A 1051 -25.53 9.55 26.52
N GLN A 1052 -25.42 9.07 27.75
CA GLN A 1052 -26.14 9.62 28.89
C GLN A 1052 -25.11 10.39 29.71
N TRP A 1053 -25.51 11.40 30.47
CA TRP A 1053 -24.57 12.07 31.38
C TRP A 1053 -24.52 11.30 32.71
N MET A 1054 -23.33 10.87 33.17
CA MET A 1054 -23.19 10.06 34.39
C MET A 1054 -22.04 10.47 35.31
N LYS A 1055 -22.34 10.64 36.60
CA LYS A 1055 -21.50 11.40 37.54
C LYS A 1055 -21.04 12.75 36.93
N GLY A 1056 -21.89 13.32 36.07
CA GLY A 1056 -21.73 14.67 35.56
C GLY A 1056 -20.67 14.89 34.49
N ARG A 1057 -20.38 13.86 33.68
CA ARG A 1057 -19.67 13.99 32.42
C ARG A 1057 -20.46 13.34 31.31
N TYR A 1058 -20.20 13.66 30.05
CA TYR A 1058 -20.82 12.92 28.95
C TYR A 1058 -20.30 11.49 29.02
N VAL A 1059 -21.26 10.57 29.11
CA VAL A 1059 -21.03 9.15 29.37
C VAL A 1059 -21.66 8.31 28.26
N PRO A 1060 -21.02 8.26 27.07
CA PRO A 1060 -21.48 7.64 25.83
C PRO A 1060 -22.30 6.37 25.97
N SER A 1061 -21.73 5.24 26.39
CA SER A 1061 -22.47 3.99 26.09
C SER A 1061 -21.97 2.70 26.71
N LEU A 1062 -22.69 1.59 26.58
CA LEU A 1062 -22.44 0.44 27.44
C LEU A 1062 -21.16 -0.37 27.19
N LEU A 1063 -20.33 0.10 26.27
CA LEU A 1063 -18.93 -0.23 26.25
C LEU A 1063 -18.26 0.80 27.25
N ALA A 1064 -18.31 2.15 27.13
CA ALA A 1064 -17.83 3.36 27.91
C ALA A 1064 -16.64 3.30 28.86
N ALA A 1065 -16.42 2.26 29.63
CA ALA A 1065 -17.19 2.26 30.84
C ALA A 1065 -16.87 1.17 31.81
N ILE A 1066 -16.37 0.07 31.32
CA ILE A 1066 -15.84 -0.98 32.15
C ILE A 1066 -14.31 -1.08 32.02
N GLY A 1067 -13.73 -0.45 31.01
CA GLY A 1067 -12.58 0.47 31.14
C GLY A 1067 -12.97 1.94 31.04
N GLY A 1068 -14.15 2.23 31.56
CA GLY A 1068 -14.35 3.20 32.63
C GLY A 1068 -14.27 2.56 34.01
N VAL A 1069 -13.86 1.29 34.07
CA VAL A 1069 -13.75 0.49 35.29
C VAL A 1069 -12.46 -0.38 35.22
N ILE A 1070 -11.26 0.08 34.76
CA ILE A 1070 -10.00 -0.75 34.58
C ILE A 1070 -8.53 -0.19 34.87
N GLU A 1071 -8.03 1.02 34.56
CA GLU A 1071 -6.80 1.65 35.11
C GLU A 1071 -6.59 1.83 36.64
N GLN A 1072 -7.54 2.33 37.46
CA GLN A 1072 -7.43 2.60 38.91
C GLN A 1072 -6.72 1.53 39.70
N HIS A 1073 -6.70 0.27 39.25
CA HIS A 1073 -6.08 -0.85 39.93
C HIS A 1073 -4.78 -1.22 39.28
N MET A 1074 -4.54 -0.83 38.02
CA MET A 1074 -3.16 -0.49 37.68
C MET A 1074 -2.65 0.60 38.64
N ILE A 1075 -3.44 1.61 39.00
CA ILE A 1075 -3.02 2.63 39.97
C ILE A 1075 -2.98 2.09 41.43
N GLU A 1076 -3.96 1.30 41.89
CA GLU A 1076 -4.03 0.73 43.25
C GLU A 1076 -3.03 -0.44 43.43
N ILE A 1077 -2.60 -1.11 42.35
CA ILE A 1077 -1.48 -2.08 42.37
C ILE A 1077 -0.16 -1.48 41.89
N GLY A 1078 -0.13 -0.19 41.55
CA GLY A 1078 1.05 0.50 41.03
C GLY A 1078 1.61 -0.04 39.71
N PHE A 1079 0.80 -0.72 38.88
CA PHE A 1079 1.08 -0.97 37.45
C PHE A 1079 0.99 0.31 36.60
N LEU A 1080 0.20 1.30 37.02
CA LEU A 1080 0.17 2.67 36.52
C LEU A 1080 0.58 3.66 37.63
N THR A 1081 0.97 4.87 37.23
CA THR A 1081 1.01 6.06 38.10
C THR A 1081 -0.09 7.05 37.72
N GLU A 1082 -0.41 8.03 38.59
CA GLU A 1082 -1.38 9.09 38.23
C GLU A 1082 -0.85 10.06 37.16
N GLU A 1083 0.46 10.06 36.91
CA GLU A 1083 1.14 10.82 35.84
C GLU A 1083 1.24 10.02 34.54
N GLN A 1084 1.22 8.68 34.63
CA GLN A 1084 1.00 7.78 33.51
C GLN A 1084 -0.49 7.54 33.22
N ARG A 1085 -1.36 8.35 33.81
CA ARG A 1085 -2.43 8.95 33.03
C ARG A 1085 -1.80 10.12 32.25
N PRO A 1086 -1.66 10.13 30.91
CA PRO A 1086 -1.08 11.27 30.13
C PRO A 1086 -2.09 11.92 29.11
N ALA A 1087 -2.52 13.20 29.14
CA ALA A 1087 -3.90 13.78 29.44
C ALA A 1087 -5.15 13.95 28.49
N LEU A 1088 -6.43 13.73 28.99
CA LEU A 1088 -7.64 13.32 28.19
C LEU A 1088 -8.86 14.27 28.07
N ASP A 1089 -8.88 15.49 27.53
CA ASP A 1089 -10.15 16.25 27.43
C ASP A 1089 -10.21 17.04 26.11
N LEU A 1090 -11.39 17.35 25.56
CA LEU A 1090 -11.74 17.87 24.18
C LEU A 1090 -13.26 18.43 24.27
N MET A 1091 -13.99 19.41 23.54
CA MET A 1091 -15.23 19.57 22.51
C MET A 1091 -15.80 20.93 22.42
N ALA A 1092 -16.54 21.33 23.46
CA ALA A 1092 -17.53 22.37 23.39
C ALA A 1092 -16.89 23.71 23.07
N GLN A 1093 -15.62 23.71 22.65
CA GLN A 1093 -15.09 24.45 21.52
C GLN A 1093 -16.05 24.69 20.32
N ALA A 1094 -17.26 24.10 20.28
CA ALA A 1094 -18.38 24.59 19.47
C ALA A 1094 -19.24 25.75 20.07
N VAL A 1095 -19.33 25.92 21.39
CA VAL A 1095 -20.36 26.70 22.10
C VAL A 1095 -19.95 28.15 22.33
N GLY A 1096 -19.80 28.87 21.22
CA GLY A 1096 -19.43 30.28 21.16
C GLY A 1096 -20.35 31.25 21.93
N ASP A 1097 -19.98 31.49 23.18
CA ASP A 1097 -20.16 32.74 23.94
C ASP A 1097 -21.47 33.08 24.68
N GLY A 1098 -21.32 33.99 25.65
CA GLY A 1098 -22.31 34.98 26.07
C GLY A 1098 -23.51 34.47 26.83
N ARG A 1099 -24.42 33.76 26.17
CA ARG A 1099 -25.77 33.50 26.68
C ARG A 1099 -25.79 32.45 27.77
N THR A 1100 -26.67 32.66 28.75
CA THR A 1100 -27.21 31.57 29.56
C THR A 1100 -28.08 30.69 28.64
N VAL A 1101 -27.51 29.75 27.89
CA VAL A 1101 -27.55 28.34 28.33
C VAL A 1101 -28.84 28.06 29.22
N PRO A 1102 -30.03 27.59 28.71
CA PRO A 1102 -31.41 27.56 29.37
C PRO A 1102 -31.95 26.44 30.37
N ALA A 1103 -33.25 26.50 30.83
CA ALA A 1103 -33.84 26.10 32.17
C ALA A 1103 -34.35 24.63 32.44
N GLN A 1104 -34.73 24.17 33.67
CA GLN A 1104 -34.49 22.76 34.20
C GLN A 1104 -35.67 21.78 34.55
N CYS A 1105 -35.68 20.51 34.06
CA CYS A 1105 -36.53 19.37 34.56
C CYS A 1105 -35.72 18.17 35.13
N PRO A 1106 -36.26 17.31 36.02
CA PRO A 1106 -35.57 16.12 36.55
C PRO A 1106 -35.62 14.86 35.65
N LYS A 1107 -36.70 14.61 34.90
CA LYS A 1107 -37.06 13.27 34.34
C LYS A 1107 -36.03 12.61 33.39
N CYS A 1108 -35.37 13.34 32.48
CA CYS A 1108 -34.72 12.72 31.29
C CYS A 1108 -33.58 13.48 30.53
N GLY A 1109 -32.57 14.08 31.18
CA GLY A 1109 -31.32 14.56 30.49
C GLY A 1109 -31.20 15.93 29.74
N HIS A 1110 -32.24 16.49 29.11
CA HIS A 1110 -32.33 17.71 28.21
C HIS A 1110 -31.79 19.10 28.75
N VAL A 1111 -31.57 20.28 28.09
CA VAL A 1111 -31.74 21.03 26.77
C VAL A 1111 -32.79 22.20 26.65
N GLY A 1112 -33.22 22.85 27.75
CA GLY A 1112 -33.94 24.17 27.78
C GLY A 1112 -35.42 24.33 28.18
N LEU A 1113 -35.89 23.79 29.31
CA LEU A 1113 -37.27 23.80 29.82
C LEU A 1113 -37.98 25.14 29.58
N ILE A 1114 -39.15 25.05 28.98
CA ILE A 1114 -39.91 26.20 28.52
C ILE A 1114 -40.83 26.63 29.67
N SER A 1115 -40.42 27.64 30.44
CA SER A 1115 -41.28 28.29 31.41
C SER A 1115 -42.31 29.15 30.68
N SER A 1116 -43.59 28.78 30.75
CA SER A 1116 -44.71 29.48 30.12
C SER A 1116 -45.94 29.39 31.01
N GLU A 1117 -46.65 30.51 31.22
CA GLU A 1117 -47.88 30.56 32.04
C GLU A 1117 -47.73 29.96 33.47
N GLY A 1118 -46.57 30.19 34.12
CA GLY A 1118 -46.24 29.60 35.43
C GLY A 1118 -45.89 28.10 35.40
N CYS A 1119 -45.93 27.49 34.22
CA CYS A 1119 -45.65 26.07 34.00
C CYS A 1119 -44.29 25.85 33.35
N ASN A 1120 -43.47 25.05 34.05
CA ASN A 1120 -42.17 24.57 33.61
C ASN A 1120 -42.35 23.35 32.68
N LEU A 1121 -42.54 23.63 31.39
CA LEU A 1121 -42.93 22.68 30.34
C LEU A 1121 -41.75 22.09 29.56
N CYS A 1122 -41.93 20.86 29.12
CA CYS A 1122 -40.82 19.99 28.72
C CYS A 1122 -41.27 19.10 27.52
N PRO A 1123 -41.11 19.53 26.26
CA PRO A 1123 -41.61 18.87 25.04
C PRO A 1123 -41.30 17.34 24.88
N SER A 1124 -40.15 16.89 24.33
CA SER A 1124 -39.80 15.47 23.97
C SER A 1124 -39.92 14.34 25.05
N CYS A 1125 -40.56 14.59 26.21
CA CYS A 1125 -41.06 13.53 27.12
C CYS A 1125 -42.33 13.90 27.93
N GLY A 1126 -43.00 15.01 27.59
CA GLY A 1126 -44.27 15.44 28.19
C GLY A 1126 -44.21 15.76 29.68
N TYR A 1127 -43.05 16.15 30.23
CA TYR A 1127 -43.00 16.61 31.63
C TYR A 1127 -43.56 18.04 31.74
N SER A 1128 -44.35 18.29 32.79
CA SER A 1128 -44.73 19.63 33.19
C SER A 1128 -44.68 19.73 34.71
N LYS A 1129 -44.46 20.94 35.22
CA LYS A 1129 -44.76 21.31 36.61
C LYS A 1129 -45.16 22.77 36.66
N CYS A 1130 -46.37 23.07 37.08
CA CYS A 1130 -46.80 24.45 37.33
C CYS A 1130 -46.50 24.84 38.78
N GLU A 1131 -46.20 26.13 38.98
CA GLU A 1131 -46.04 26.70 40.32
C GLU A 1131 -47.34 27.43 40.69
N GLY A 1132 -48.17 26.74 41.45
CA GLY A 1132 -49.22 27.29 42.30
C GLY A 1132 -48.92 26.91 43.76
N ASP A 1133 -49.62 27.57 44.69
CA ASP A 1133 -49.36 27.52 46.15
C ASP A 1133 -49.36 26.11 46.77
#